data_AF-A0ABD2K6J6-F1
#
_entry.id   AF-A0ABD2K6J6-F1
#
_cell.length_a   1.000
_cell.length_b   1.000
_cell.length_c   1.000
_cell.angle_alpha   90.00
_cell.angle_beta   90.00
_cell.angle_gamma   90.00
#
_symmetry.space_group_name_H-M   'P 1'
#
loop_
_entity.id
_entity.type
_entity.pdbx_description
1 polymer ?
#
loop_
_entity_poly.entity_id
_entity_poly.type
_entity_poly.pdbx_seq_one_letter_code
_entity_poly.pdbx_strand_id
1 'polypeptide(L)'
;MNGAEAMNIAANHFIFLLTARHLDYEIAVHFKNVKKIEDSMAETILTRFEIVDQSNKSKERPSICEESFVIDITAIESGLERKKLAGKGRNNSFEIPYNISDGATYNLANNDNFCLFRAFEWLRMKHVLQHQRFSEYKRNERRQLNDITTLCQECGIDMSLPFFSIEEYGERIQAYYDRLHPGMYRLFCFGTFGKMKPLWKSEDIVYKQELCVLFIEGDVGQAGHYDPIKSTGRLFGAKTSYCFGTFESRECFEHHAKVIKATIKKGDKEVKIEKSVCKSSRKCVKCGIIYRAMLQDQERGHVCGHKFCRVCLGFHAPRECYIPYRPKKKTEKRIIFFDFECTTDFQPDPEISRFKHQVNFCYAHVTCTNCIEKGIWNQTLEQKCGICGDYRTYAWAPFDFYNAEVERRFRVDDPLAAFTKWLLQFETETLGLDHNERGKKRKHTVKHNNNNEEACFFDNEADDDEDNDGNDADNNYMLGYDEGGEKPKSVKTYAYAHAGSRYDHVLIFGEMLRMGVRPDLVRQGNHLLEMKAHKKGAITTTIFRDRGADKLEKWHADNINTRFDLREIIADYCKTDVQILVHGVLKMRELFMAETKHDLTDSITIPSACMKYFVALSHQDNERIAIVPHLGYEKRGKQSTIARKYLKWRAEEEMRDNGWTLRFIETPGGEYKYGNYSLDGMMERPGMAKNLAIEVNGCYWHACPNCFPDQEAIVGGGETAGAIRARDAKRVKQIARDFEVEIIWECHLMRMLEEDPAMKAFFDNTPDSGPIEFRDAFFGGRTGPDCLAMGIMKPNGEKLNRSIKIKDFNSLYPSRNMFTKYPIGHPTLLKMDKDVEWTKPVHMVDNDGRPLEGIIKCFVVPPRHCLLDIPVIPVRMNNRTLFMLCRRCSEMYPKGLVDPDYNCPHFEDHERGFSTTITHIELEAALRAGYRITRVFSAYVWRLSCDWSDSLFHSYLFKFLKIKEEASGYPAKCLEDGISEEEREERQQQHIDNCYAKSKVRLEAARIKPNPGFRYIAKLCLNSLWGRFALRNRLTKTEIVDNDADLGKLLNDDKIELSSLDQLTDRFWMVCYKTKDEHVVEHDTSNIVIALWTTAAARLHLLESMQQVYCTEDHVQRHDTQLAYKDTDSIFYAHCNDLSDPLPGGPQLGELTDEYPNDTIIEFICAGPKAYSLCLRDNVTGELKYKMKCRGITLDSNACARISHEKMKKMVLDNWGAADNNVVFDYETNF
;
A
#
# COMPACT_ATOMS: atom_id res chain seq x y z
N MET A 1 62.26 -32.74 -7.07
CA MET A 1 63.71 -33.01 -7.11
C MET A 1 64.40 -32.85 -5.75
N ASN A 2 64.27 -31.69 -5.10
CA ASN A 2 65.08 -31.18 -3.99
C ASN A 2 65.47 -32.21 -2.90
N GLY A 3 64.57 -33.12 -2.53
CA GLY A 3 64.83 -34.15 -1.52
C GLY A 3 65.96 -35.13 -1.88
N ALA A 4 66.10 -35.47 -3.17
CA ALA A 4 67.13 -36.38 -3.70
C ALA A 4 68.47 -35.68 -3.96
N GLU A 5 68.44 -34.44 -4.45
CA GLU A 5 69.63 -33.58 -4.58
C GLU A 5 70.28 -33.37 -3.21
N ALA A 6 69.46 -33.16 -2.16
CA ALA A 6 69.88 -33.10 -0.77
C ALA A 6 70.26 -34.46 -0.13
N MET A 7 70.51 -35.51 -0.93
CA MET A 7 71.09 -36.79 -0.49
C MET A 7 72.38 -37.14 -1.26
N ASN A 8 72.73 -36.38 -2.32
CA ASN A 8 74.02 -36.43 -3.02
C ASN A 8 74.47 -37.83 -3.52
N ILE A 9 73.51 -38.72 -3.81
CA ILE A 9 73.78 -40.12 -4.17
C ILE A 9 74.12 -40.24 -5.66
N ALA A 10 75.26 -40.85 -5.98
CA ALA A 10 75.70 -41.14 -7.35
C ALA A 10 75.82 -42.66 -7.58
N ALA A 11 74.68 -43.31 -7.81
CA ALA A 11 74.59 -44.74 -8.15
C ALA A 11 74.11 -44.92 -9.60
N ASN A 12 74.41 -46.07 -10.22
CA ASN A 12 74.02 -46.33 -11.62
C ASN A 12 72.59 -46.89 -11.74
N HIS A 13 71.94 -47.23 -10.64
CA HIS A 13 70.61 -47.85 -10.61
C HIS A 13 69.83 -47.33 -9.38
N PHE A 14 68.67 -46.71 -9.62
CA PHE A 14 67.79 -46.19 -8.58
C PHE A 14 66.39 -46.80 -8.68
N ILE A 15 65.73 -46.96 -7.54
CA ILE A 15 64.37 -47.50 -7.43
C ILE A 15 63.60 -46.60 -6.46
N PHE A 16 62.49 -46.03 -6.91
CA PHE A 16 61.55 -45.31 -6.04
C PHE A 16 60.43 -46.26 -5.64
N LEU A 17 60.08 -46.32 -4.35
CA LEU A 17 58.99 -47.13 -3.81
C LEU A 17 57.86 -46.20 -3.38
N LEU A 18 56.88 -46.03 -4.26
CA LEU A 18 55.75 -45.13 -4.02
C LEU A 18 54.71 -45.85 -3.17
N THR A 19 54.46 -45.32 -1.97
CA THR A 19 53.59 -45.91 -0.93
C THR A 19 52.54 -44.90 -0.48
N ALA A 20 51.25 -45.19 -0.71
CA ALA A 20 50.15 -44.34 -0.25
C ALA A 20 49.03 -45.20 0.35
N ARG A 21 48.26 -44.65 1.29
CA ARG A 21 47.28 -45.37 2.12
C ARG A 21 46.08 -45.97 1.36
N HIS A 22 45.98 -45.67 0.06
CA HIS A 22 44.89 -46.07 -0.83
C HIS A 22 45.38 -46.74 -2.13
N LEU A 23 46.70 -47.00 -2.25
CA LEU A 23 47.27 -47.89 -3.25
C LEU A 23 47.27 -49.31 -2.66
N ASP A 24 46.76 -50.29 -3.41
CA ASP A 24 46.61 -51.66 -2.93
C ASP A 24 47.95 -52.45 -2.94
N TYR A 25 49.03 -51.88 -3.49
CA TYR A 25 50.40 -52.41 -3.51
C TYR A 25 51.46 -51.29 -3.70
N GLU A 26 52.70 -51.52 -3.27
CA GLU A 26 53.81 -50.57 -3.46
C GLU A 26 54.24 -50.52 -4.94
N ILE A 27 54.49 -49.31 -5.48
CA ILE A 27 54.88 -49.14 -6.88
C ILE A 27 56.39 -48.88 -6.97
N ALA A 28 57.12 -49.87 -7.47
CA ALA A 28 58.57 -49.79 -7.71
C ALA A 28 58.88 -49.18 -9.09
N VAL A 29 59.44 -47.97 -9.11
CA VAL A 29 59.85 -47.26 -10.34
C VAL A 29 61.37 -47.33 -10.49
N HIS A 30 61.84 -48.22 -11.36
CA HIS A 30 63.26 -48.43 -11.68
C HIS A 30 63.79 -47.42 -12.70
N PHE A 31 65.01 -46.92 -12.45
CA PHE A 31 65.77 -46.05 -13.36
C PHE A 31 67.24 -46.50 -13.45
N LYS A 32 67.77 -46.68 -14.67
CA LYS A 32 69.16 -47.07 -14.92
C LYS A 32 69.93 -45.94 -15.60
N ASN A 33 71.22 -45.81 -15.27
CA ASN A 33 72.21 -44.90 -15.90
C ASN A 33 71.82 -43.40 -15.88
N VAL A 34 71.19 -42.93 -14.81
CA VAL A 34 70.77 -41.53 -14.64
C VAL A 34 71.89 -40.72 -13.97
N LYS A 35 72.50 -39.77 -14.70
CA LYS A 35 73.55 -38.86 -14.16
C LYS A 35 73.05 -37.50 -13.69
N LYS A 36 71.82 -37.13 -14.04
CA LYS A 36 71.06 -35.97 -13.55
C LYS A 36 69.57 -36.26 -13.67
N ILE A 37 68.75 -35.67 -12.81
CA ILE A 37 67.29 -35.75 -12.88
C ILE A 37 66.80 -34.50 -13.63
N GLU A 38 66.10 -34.70 -14.74
CA GLU A 38 65.56 -33.64 -15.60
C GLU A 38 64.03 -33.56 -15.49
N ASP A 39 63.41 -32.45 -15.91
CA ASP A 39 61.96 -32.25 -15.80
C ASP A 39 61.13 -33.30 -16.57
N SER A 40 61.70 -33.84 -17.66
CA SER A 40 61.17 -34.99 -18.41
C SER A 40 60.99 -36.25 -17.54
N MET A 41 61.76 -36.40 -16.46
CA MET A 41 61.61 -37.48 -15.48
C MET A 41 60.49 -37.19 -14.48
N ALA A 42 60.23 -35.91 -14.15
CA ALA A 42 59.09 -35.53 -13.32
C ALA A 42 57.78 -35.76 -14.09
N GLU A 43 57.72 -35.35 -15.36
CA GLU A 43 56.66 -35.74 -16.32
C GLU A 43 56.47 -37.26 -16.34
N THR A 44 57.54 -38.04 -16.59
CA THR A 44 57.46 -39.52 -16.65
C THR A 44 56.91 -40.16 -15.36
N ILE A 45 57.18 -39.57 -14.19
CA ILE A 45 56.61 -40.01 -12.91
C ILE A 45 55.13 -39.66 -12.84
N LEU A 46 54.74 -38.44 -13.21
CA LEU A 46 53.34 -37.99 -13.24
C LEU A 46 52.49 -38.82 -14.22
N THR A 47 52.97 -39.09 -15.44
CA THR A 47 52.25 -39.95 -16.40
C THR A 47 52.04 -41.37 -15.85
N ARG A 48 53.01 -41.91 -15.09
CA ARG A 48 52.85 -43.22 -14.42
C ARG A 48 51.85 -43.18 -13.26
N PHE A 49 51.73 -42.05 -12.55
CA PHE A 49 50.65 -41.86 -11.57
C PHE A 49 49.27 -41.83 -12.25
N GLU A 50 49.12 -41.07 -13.33
CA GLU A 50 47.85 -40.98 -14.08
C GLU A 50 47.41 -42.34 -14.66
N ILE A 51 48.35 -43.15 -15.14
CA ILE A 51 48.06 -44.50 -15.67
C ILE A 51 47.48 -45.43 -14.57
N VAL A 52 47.93 -45.28 -13.31
CA VAL A 52 47.43 -46.08 -12.18
C VAL A 52 46.08 -45.56 -11.66
N ASP A 53 45.90 -44.24 -11.60
CA ASP A 53 44.61 -43.63 -11.26
C ASP A 53 43.51 -44.05 -12.28
N GLN A 54 43.87 -44.11 -13.56
CA GLN A 54 42.96 -44.52 -14.63
C GLN A 54 42.56 -46.01 -14.63
N SER A 55 43.30 -46.91 -13.96
CA SER A 55 42.97 -48.35 -13.95
C SER A 55 41.88 -48.75 -12.95
N ASN A 56 41.66 -47.97 -11.88
CA ASN A 56 40.72 -48.30 -10.80
C ASN A 56 39.38 -47.52 -10.91
N LYS A 57 38.75 -47.53 -12.10
CA LYS A 57 37.48 -46.82 -12.39
C LYS A 57 36.23 -47.48 -11.77
N SER A 58 36.23 -47.74 -10.45
CA SER A 58 35.08 -48.30 -9.72
C SER A 58 34.89 -47.70 -8.32
N LYS A 59 34.13 -46.59 -8.28
CA LYS A 59 33.41 -46.00 -7.13
C LYS A 59 34.22 -45.44 -5.94
N GLU A 60 33.87 -44.20 -5.58
CA GLU A 60 33.89 -43.65 -4.21
C GLU A 60 35.23 -43.73 -3.43
N ARG A 61 36.31 -43.22 -4.05
CA ARG A 61 37.50 -42.74 -3.34
C ARG A 61 37.88 -41.34 -3.86
N PRO A 62 38.41 -40.41 -3.03
CA PRO A 62 38.91 -39.10 -3.48
C PRO A 62 40.20 -39.25 -4.29
N SER A 63 40.54 -38.25 -5.10
CA SER A 63 41.79 -38.27 -5.87
C SER A 63 43.01 -38.02 -4.97
N ILE A 64 44.15 -38.62 -5.28
CA ILE A 64 45.42 -38.35 -4.59
C ILE A 64 45.88 -36.88 -4.76
N CYS A 65 45.31 -36.15 -5.73
CA CYS A 65 45.49 -34.72 -5.94
C CYS A 65 44.70 -33.83 -4.97
N GLU A 66 43.77 -34.38 -4.18
CA GLU A 66 42.87 -33.64 -3.28
C GLU A 66 43.27 -33.80 -1.79
N GLU A 67 43.92 -34.90 -1.43
CA GLU A 67 44.40 -35.17 -0.05
C GLU A 67 45.91 -34.91 0.13
N SER A 68 46.47 -35.33 1.27
CA SER A 68 47.90 -35.20 1.59
C SER A 68 48.60 -36.55 1.48
N PHE A 69 49.53 -36.68 0.54
CA PHE A 69 50.28 -37.91 0.27
C PHE A 69 51.71 -37.85 0.82
N VAL A 70 52.32 -39.01 1.01
CA VAL A 70 53.72 -39.17 1.43
C VAL A 70 54.46 -40.03 0.41
N ILE A 71 55.69 -39.66 0.07
CA ILE A 71 56.60 -40.45 -0.77
C ILE A 71 57.78 -40.91 0.10
N ASP A 72 58.01 -42.22 0.16
CA ASP A 72 59.25 -42.82 0.68
C ASP A 72 60.27 -42.98 -0.47
N ILE A 73 61.49 -42.50 -0.27
CA ILE A 73 62.61 -42.70 -1.21
C ILE A 73 63.61 -43.66 -0.56
N THR A 74 64.02 -44.73 -1.26
CA THR A 74 64.98 -45.74 -0.76
C THR A 74 66.02 -46.07 -1.84
N ALA A 75 67.28 -45.66 -1.66
CA ALA A 75 68.37 -46.06 -2.57
C ALA A 75 68.94 -47.43 -2.16
N ILE A 76 69.09 -48.36 -3.12
CA ILE A 76 69.41 -49.77 -2.81
C ILE A 76 70.92 -50.09 -2.80
N GLU A 77 71.75 -49.38 -3.57
CA GLU A 77 73.20 -49.65 -3.62
C GLU A 77 74.03 -48.97 -2.49
N SER A 78 73.39 -48.21 -1.59
CA SER A 78 74.08 -47.53 -0.48
C SER A 78 73.25 -47.45 0.81
N GLY A 79 73.37 -48.46 1.67
CA GLY A 79 73.24 -48.27 3.12
C GLY A 79 71.89 -47.84 3.72
N LEU A 80 70.76 -48.07 3.03
CA LEU A 80 69.40 -47.90 3.60
C LEU A 80 69.06 -46.50 4.17
N GLU A 81 69.52 -45.42 3.54
CA GLU A 81 68.90 -44.12 3.80
C GLU A 81 67.48 -44.06 3.24
N ARG A 82 66.52 -43.67 4.10
CA ARG A 82 65.11 -43.41 3.76
C ARG A 82 64.74 -41.98 4.09
N LYS A 83 63.99 -41.33 3.20
CA LYS A 83 63.55 -39.93 3.37
C LYS A 83 62.10 -39.79 2.93
N LYS A 84 61.27 -39.21 3.81
CA LYS A 84 59.85 -38.95 3.57
C LYS A 84 59.61 -37.53 3.11
N LEU A 85 58.82 -37.37 2.05
CA LEU A 85 58.33 -36.09 1.55
C LEU A 85 56.81 -36.09 1.58
N ALA A 86 56.20 -35.08 2.19
CA ALA A 86 54.75 -34.89 2.23
C ALA A 86 54.31 -33.79 1.26
N GLY A 87 53.22 -34.02 0.53
CA GLY A 87 52.60 -33.06 -0.39
C GLY A 87 51.13 -32.82 -0.05
N LYS A 88 50.54 -31.73 -0.57
CA LYS A 88 49.13 -31.37 -0.39
C LYS A 88 48.56 -30.75 -1.67
N GLY A 89 47.33 -31.13 -2.03
CA GLY A 89 46.62 -30.63 -3.20
C GLY A 89 46.43 -29.11 -3.27
N ARG A 90 46.34 -28.57 -4.50
CA ARG A 90 46.00 -27.16 -4.77
C ARG A 90 44.50 -27.01 -5.06
N ASN A 91 43.88 -26.00 -4.45
CA ASN A 91 42.52 -25.59 -4.81
C ASN A 91 42.52 -24.73 -6.09
N ASN A 92 41.57 -24.96 -6.99
CA ASN A 92 41.32 -24.06 -8.12
C ASN A 92 40.59 -22.79 -7.67
N SER A 93 41.31 -21.67 -7.57
CA SER A 93 40.70 -20.34 -7.45
C SER A 93 41.54 -19.26 -8.13
N PHE A 94 40.89 -18.43 -8.95
CA PHE A 94 41.53 -17.25 -9.54
C PHE A 94 41.99 -16.26 -8.47
N GLU A 95 43.27 -15.93 -8.48
CA GLU A 95 43.90 -14.92 -7.61
C GLU A 95 43.90 -13.56 -8.29
N ILE A 96 43.82 -12.49 -7.48
CA ILE A 96 43.93 -11.11 -7.95
C ILE A 96 45.07 -10.46 -7.15
N PRO A 97 46.16 -10.01 -7.80
CA PRO A 97 47.21 -9.26 -7.13
C PRO A 97 46.73 -7.84 -6.79
N TYR A 98 47.19 -7.31 -5.66
CA TYR A 98 46.90 -5.94 -5.23
C TYR A 98 48.14 -5.06 -5.31
N ASN A 99 48.02 -3.89 -5.95
CA ASN A 99 49.05 -2.86 -5.91
C ASN A 99 49.09 -2.23 -4.51
N ILE A 100 49.85 -2.86 -3.61
CA ILE A 100 50.19 -2.31 -2.30
C ILE A 100 50.95 -0.99 -2.52
N SER A 101 50.55 0.08 -1.84
CA SER A 101 51.18 1.39 -2.03
C SER A 101 52.52 1.51 -1.29
N ASP A 102 53.49 2.17 -1.92
CA ASP A 102 54.82 2.39 -1.35
C ASP A 102 54.76 3.03 0.04
N GLY A 103 55.42 2.37 1.00
CA GLY A 103 55.43 2.81 2.40
C GLY A 103 54.10 2.62 3.14
N ALA A 104 53.23 1.70 2.71
CA ALA A 104 52.05 1.27 3.48
C ALA A 104 52.38 0.53 4.78
N THR A 105 53.48 -0.22 4.84
CA THR A 105 54.04 -0.91 6.02
C THR A 105 55.21 -0.16 6.64
N TYR A 106 55.75 -0.58 7.80
CA TYR A 106 56.92 0.08 8.42
C TYR A 106 58.28 -0.44 7.95
N ASN A 107 58.35 -1.59 7.27
CA ASN A 107 59.54 -2.28 6.81
C ASN A 107 60.45 -2.72 7.97
N LEU A 108 60.15 -3.88 8.56
CA LEU A 108 61.01 -4.49 9.58
C LEU A 108 62.30 -5.06 8.96
N ALA A 109 63.43 -4.40 9.18
CA ALA A 109 64.75 -4.84 8.75
C ALA A 109 65.39 -5.82 9.76
N ASN A 110 64.67 -6.86 10.19
CA ASN A 110 65.19 -7.87 11.12
C ASN A 110 65.66 -9.14 10.36
N ASN A 111 66.90 -9.56 10.60
CA ASN A 111 67.48 -10.79 10.05
C ASN A 111 67.20 -12.01 10.95
N ASP A 112 66.07 -12.02 11.66
CA ASP A 112 65.66 -13.11 12.55
C ASP A 112 64.23 -13.61 12.26
N ASN A 113 63.94 -14.84 12.67
CA ASN A 113 62.68 -15.52 12.35
C ASN A 113 61.47 -14.89 13.07
N PHE A 114 61.69 -13.96 14.01
CA PHE A 114 60.66 -13.40 14.90
C PHE A 114 59.87 -12.23 14.30
N CYS A 115 59.92 -12.01 12.97
CA CYS A 115 59.21 -10.89 12.30
C CYS A 115 57.72 -10.83 12.66
N LEU A 116 57.03 -11.97 12.78
CA LEU A 116 55.63 -12.07 13.22
C LEU A 116 55.38 -11.41 14.58
N PHE A 117 56.18 -11.77 15.58
CA PHE A 117 56.06 -11.23 16.94
C PHE A 117 56.54 -9.78 17.02
N ARG A 118 57.62 -9.43 16.30
CA ARG A 118 58.11 -8.05 16.15
C ARG A 118 57.01 -7.15 15.58
N ALA A 119 56.31 -7.58 14.54
CA ALA A 119 55.26 -6.79 13.90
C ALA A 119 54.10 -6.49 14.87
N PHE A 120 53.61 -7.48 15.62
CA PHE A 120 52.53 -7.25 16.59
C PHE A 120 52.97 -6.47 17.83
N GLU A 121 54.13 -6.73 18.43
CA GLU A 121 54.61 -5.96 19.58
C GLU A 121 54.89 -4.50 19.21
N TRP A 122 55.47 -4.24 18.04
CA TRP A 122 55.68 -2.90 17.50
C TRP A 122 54.35 -2.17 17.26
N LEU A 123 53.31 -2.88 16.81
CA LEU A 123 51.95 -2.33 16.70
C LEU A 123 51.30 -2.10 18.06
N ARG A 124 51.46 -3.00 19.05
CA ARG A 124 50.93 -2.81 20.42
C ARG A 124 51.59 -1.64 21.13
N MET A 125 52.93 -1.58 21.11
CA MET A 125 53.72 -0.53 21.78
C MET A 125 53.48 0.88 21.20
N LYS A 126 53.04 0.99 19.94
CA LYS A 126 52.53 2.25 19.34
C LYS A 126 51.35 2.86 20.11
N HIS A 127 50.53 2.03 20.75
CA HIS A 127 49.35 2.44 21.51
C HIS A 127 49.61 2.51 23.04
N VAL A 128 50.64 1.81 23.53
CA VAL A 128 51.06 1.83 24.95
C VAL A 128 52.05 2.96 25.26
N LEU A 129 52.94 3.32 24.33
CA LEU A 129 54.02 4.29 24.55
C LEU A 129 53.72 5.65 23.90
N GLN A 130 54.09 6.74 24.60
CA GLN A 130 54.08 8.10 24.03
C GLN A 130 55.06 8.21 22.85
N HIS A 131 54.76 9.10 21.89
CA HIS A 131 55.40 9.15 20.56
C HIS A 131 56.95 9.19 20.57
N GLN A 132 57.57 9.92 21.50
CA GLN A 132 59.04 9.93 21.66
C GLN A 132 59.57 8.57 22.12
N ARG A 133 59.02 8.03 23.23
CA ARG A 133 59.39 6.71 23.76
C ARG A 133 59.11 5.56 22.79
N PHE A 134 58.08 5.68 21.94
CA PHE A 134 57.85 4.73 20.85
C PHE A 134 58.89 4.85 19.74
N SER A 135 59.39 6.06 19.46
CA SER A 135 60.46 6.28 18.48
C SER A 135 61.82 5.75 18.97
N GLU A 136 62.06 5.80 20.27
CA GLU A 136 63.19 5.11 20.95
C GLU A 136 63.03 3.59 20.87
N TYR A 137 61.83 3.06 21.16
CA TYR A 137 61.52 1.63 21.13
C TYR A 137 61.88 0.96 19.81
N LYS A 138 61.53 1.59 18.68
CA LYS A 138 61.85 1.11 17.32
C LYS A 138 63.35 0.91 17.07
N ARG A 139 64.20 1.65 17.77
CA ARG A 139 65.66 1.63 17.62
C ARG A 139 66.37 0.77 18.66
N ASN A 140 65.63 0.15 19.58
CA ASN A 140 66.18 -0.64 20.67
C ASN A 140 65.79 -2.13 20.50
N GLU A 141 66.51 -2.81 19.61
CA GLU A 141 66.29 -4.22 19.28
C GLU A 141 66.37 -5.13 20.51
N ARG A 142 67.26 -4.85 21.46
CA ARG A 142 67.39 -5.60 22.72
C ARG A 142 66.13 -5.50 23.58
N ARG A 143 65.48 -4.34 23.61
CA ARG A 143 64.20 -4.19 24.32
C ARG A 143 63.07 -4.92 23.60
N GLN A 144 62.98 -4.82 22.28
CA GLN A 144 62.01 -5.58 21.49
C GLN A 144 62.18 -7.09 21.69
N LEU A 145 63.43 -7.58 21.70
CA LEU A 145 63.74 -8.99 21.91
C LEU A 145 63.34 -9.46 23.32
N ASN A 146 63.56 -8.64 24.37
CA ASN A 146 63.06 -8.95 25.72
C ASN A 146 61.53 -9.08 25.78
N ASP A 147 60.80 -8.14 25.16
CA ASP A 147 59.33 -8.16 25.15
C ASP A 147 58.80 -9.39 24.37
N ILE A 148 59.47 -9.76 23.27
CA ILE A 148 59.15 -10.96 22.48
C ILE A 148 59.49 -12.25 23.24
N THR A 149 60.65 -12.34 23.90
CA THR A 149 60.98 -13.48 24.75
C THR A 149 59.93 -13.67 25.85
N THR A 150 59.43 -12.58 26.44
CA THR A 150 58.34 -12.62 27.42
C THR A 150 57.05 -13.15 26.80
N LEU A 151 56.64 -12.63 25.63
CA LEU A 151 55.48 -13.09 24.87
C LEU A 151 55.59 -14.58 24.52
N CYS A 152 56.71 -15.04 23.97
CA CYS A 152 56.92 -16.43 23.58
C CYS A 152 56.90 -17.38 24.78
N GLN A 153 57.50 -16.99 25.92
CA GLN A 153 57.43 -17.76 27.17
C GLN A 153 55.99 -17.85 27.69
N GLU A 154 55.25 -16.74 27.73
CA GLU A 154 53.84 -16.72 28.17
C GLU A 154 52.84 -17.37 27.19
N CYS A 155 53.25 -17.63 25.94
CA CYS A 155 52.46 -18.33 24.93
C CYS A 155 52.87 -19.80 24.71
N GLY A 156 53.90 -20.29 25.41
CA GLY A 156 54.45 -21.63 25.21
C GLY A 156 54.99 -21.85 23.79
N ILE A 157 55.77 -20.90 23.29
CA ILE A 157 56.33 -20.89 21.93
C ILE A 157 57.83 -21.18 21.99
N ASP A 158 58.27 -22.22 21.27
CA ASP A 158 59.68 -22.56 21.13
C ASP A 158 60.37 -21.54 20.20
N MET A 159 61.28 -20.74 20.78
CA MET A 159 62.02 -19.71 20.05
C MET A 159 63.15 -20.26 19.15
N SER A 160 63.43 -21.56 19.18
CA SER A 160 64.45 -22.18 18.33
C SER A 160 63.97 -22.51 16.90
N LEU A 161 62.67 -22.34 16.63
CA LEU A 161 62.06 -22.73 15.35
C LEU A 161 62.52 -21.86 14.16
N PRO A 162 62.62 -22.44 12.94
CA PRO A 162 63.12 -21.76 11.75
C PRO A 162 62.13 -20.76 11.14
N PHE A 163 60.84 -20.81 11.49
CA PHE A 163 59.81 -19.87 11.07
C PHE A 163 58.60 -19.92 12.02
N PHE A 164 57.73 -18.92 11.97
CA PHE A 164 56.46 -18.87 12.70
C PHE A 164 55.34 -18.36 11.78
N SER A 165 54.20 -19.05 11.74
CA SER A 165 53.04 -18.66 10.92
C SER A 165 51.95 -17.97 11.76
N ILE A 166 51.17 -17.10 11.13
CA ILE A 166 50.00 -16.50 11.80
C ILE A 166 48.92 -17.56 12.09
N GLU A 167 48.80 -18.58 11.24
CA GLU A 167 47.80 -19.65 11.34
C GLU A 167 48.00 -20.54 12.58
N GLU A 168 49.24 -20.75 13.02
CA GLU A 168 49.55 -21.58 14.21
C GLU A 168 49.63 -20.75 15.51
N TYR A 169 50.15 -19.51 15.44
CA TYR A 169 50.46 -18.71 16.63
C TYR A 169 49.49 -17.55 16.88
N GLY A 170 48.68 -17.14 15.90
CA GLY A 170 47.81 -15.96 15.97
C GLY A 170 46.85 -15.95 17.17
N GLU A 171 46.15 -17.06 17.43
CA GLU A 171 45.26 -17.15 18.60
C GLU A 171 46.02 -17.13 19.94
N ARG A 172 47.26 -17.64 19.99
CA ARG A 172 48.09 -17.57 21.21
C ARG A 172 48.49 -16.12 21.52
N ILE A 173 48.84 -15.35 20.48
CA ILE A 173 49.17 -13.92 20.59
C ILE A 173 47.92 -13.11 20.99
N GLN A 174 46.76 -13.39 20.37
CA GLN A 174 45.49 -12.74 20.73
C GLN A 174 45.14 -12.99 22.21
N ALA A 175 45.19 -14.26 22.66
CA ALA A 175 44.93 -14.62 24.05
C ALA A 175 45.90 -13.93 25.04
N TYR A 176 47.18 -13.82 24.70
CA TYR A 176 48.15 -13.07 25.51
C TYR A 176 47.81 -11.58 25.60
N TYR A 177 47.44 -10.95 24.49
CA TYR A 177 47.06 -9.54 24.47
C TYR A 177 45.76 -9.26 25.23
N ASP A 178 44.81 -10.19 25.22
CA ASP A 178 43.60 -10.08 26.04
C ASP A 178 43.84 -10.35 27.54
N ARG A 179 44.87 -11.14 27.92
CA ARG A 179 45.32 -11.18 29.33
C ARG A 179 45.91 -9.84 29.79
N LEU A 180 46.73 -9.19 28.96
CA LEU A 180 47.36 -7.90 29.28
C LEU A 180 46.38 -6.72 29.26
N HIS A 181 45.50 -6.69 28.25
CA HIS A 181 44.62 -5.55 27.97
C HIS A 181 43.26 -6.02 27.40
N PRO A 182 42.36 -6.58 28.25
CA PRO A 182 41.10 -7.18 27.83
C PRO A 182 40.27 -6.27 26.91
N GLY A 183 39.88 -6.77 25.73
CA GLY A 183 39.05 -6.05 24.76
C GLY A 183 39.72 -4.83 24.13
N MET A 184 41.05 -4.69 24.23
CA MET A 184 41.77 -3.54 23.66
C MET A 184 42.19 -3.75 22.20
N TYR A 185 42.70 -4.94 21.83
CA TYR A 185 43.38 -5.19 20.55
C TYR A 185 42.81 -6.38 19.79
N ARG A 186 42.47 -6.21 18.50
CA ARG A 186 42.17 -7.31 17.57
C ARG A 186 43.30 -7.50 16.57
N LEU A 187 43.67 -8.76 16.28
CA LEU A 187 44.72 -9.10 15.33
C LEU A 187 44.17 -9.42 13.92
N PHE A 188 44.86 -8.92 12.89
CA PHE A 188 44.61 -9.22 11.47
C PHE A 188 45.92 -9.41 10.69
N CYS A 189 45.96 -10.39 9.79
CA CYS A 189 47.02 -10.59 8.80
C CYS A 189 46.46 -10.54 7.38
N PHE A 190 47.10 -9.79 6.49
CA PHE A 190 46.80 -9.71 5.05
C PHE A 190 47.95 -10.30 4.24
N GLY A 191 47.68 -10.84 3.05
CA GLY A 191 48.70 -11.28 2.10
C GLY A 191 48.89 -10.31 0.95
N THR A 192 49.94 -10.55 0.15
CA THR A 192 50.17 -9.89 -1.15
C THR A 192 49.13 -10.27 -2.21
N PHE A 193 48.50 -11.45 -2.08
CA PHE A 193 47.50 -12.01 -2.99
C PHE A 193 46.19 -12.33 -2.25
N GLY A 194 45.03 -12.27 -2.91
CA GLY A 194 43.75 -12.72 -2.31
C GLY A 194 42.47 -12.15 -2.92
N LYS A 195 41.45 -11.92 -2.07
CA LYS A 195 40.12 -11.37 -2.41
C LYS A 195 39.71 -10.15 -1.56
N MET A 196 40.64 -9.23 -1.24
CA MET A 196 40.43 -8.14 -0.27
C MET A 196 39.99 -8.65 1.12
N LYS A 197 40.45 -9.84 1.50
CA LYS A 197 40.18 -10.48 2.79
C LYS A 197 41.51 -10.67 3.53
N PRO A 198 41.54 -10.55 4.87
CA PRO A 198 42.71 -11.02 5.62
C PRO A 198 42.91 -12.52 5.38
N LEU A 199 44.17 -12.96 5.30
CA LEU A 199 44.52 -14.38 5.30
C LEU A 199 44.09 -15.03 6.61
N TRP A 200 44.35 -14.31 7.72
CA TRP A 200 44.01 -14.74 9.07
C TRP A 200 43.52 -13.55 9.91
N LYS A 201 42.58 -13.81 10.81
CA LYS A 201 42.05 -12.87 11.81
C LYS A 201 41.64 -13.67 13.05
N SER A 202 41.70 -13.06 14.23
CA SER A 202 41.09 -13.65 15.43
C SER A 202 39.56 -13.64 15.34
N GLU A 203 38.89 -14.58 16.02
CA GLU A 203 37.43 -14.74 15.92
C GLU A 203 36.66 -13.57 16.57
N ASP A 204 37.09 -13.11 17.74
CA ASP A 204 36.31 -12.27 18.65
C ASP A 204 35.96 -10.86 18.12
N ILE A 205 34.79 -10.33 18.46
CA ILE A 205 34.12 -9.32 17.61
C ILE A 205 34.15 -7.88 18.14
N VAL A 206 34.60 -7.63 19.38
CA VAL A 206 34.46 -6.31 20.03
C VAL A 206 35.78 -5.83 20.65
N TYR A 207 36.48 -4.92 19.97
CA TYR A 207 37.77 -4.37 20.37
C TYR A 207 37.89 -2.87 20.12
N LYS A 208 38.85 -2.21 20.79
CA LYS A 208 39.10 -0.76 20.66
C LYS A 208 40.13 -0.37 19.59
N GLN A 209 41.07 -1.23 19.25
CA GLN A 209 42.16 -0.98 18.29
C GLN A 209 42.41 -2.23 17.43
N GLU A 210 42.87 -2.03 16.19
CA GLU A 210 43.06 -3.09 15.19
C GLU A 210 44.55 -3.15 14.80
N LEU A 211 45.23 -4.26 15.14
CA LEU A 211 46.64 -4.47 14.86
C LEU A 211 46.75 -5.31 13.57
N CYS A 212 47.14 -4.67 12.48
CA CYS A 212 47.17 -5.28 11.14
C CYS A 212 48.62 -5.49 10.66
N VAL A 213 48.97 -6.71 10.28
CA VAL A 213 50.24 -7.06 9.65
C VAL A 213 50.04 -7.51 8.19
N LEU A 214 51.07 -7.34 7.37
CA LEU A 214 51.15 -7.85 6.00
C LEU A 214 52.15 -9.01 5.98
N PHE A 215 51.72 -10.18 5.51
CA PHE A 215 52.60 -11.25 5.09
C PHE A 215 53.06 -11.01 3.65
N ILE A 216 54.37 -11.08 3.44
CA ILE A 216 55.03 -10.99 2.15
C ILE A 216 55.68 -12.34 1.91
N GLU A 217 55.27 -13.04 0.86
CA GLU A 217 55.85 -14.32 0.48
C GLU A 217 57.33 -14.15 0.07
N GLY A 218 58.18 -15.08 0.50
CA GLY A 218 59.60 -15.07 0.15
C GLY A 218 59.87 -15.72 -1.20
N ASP A 219 60.95 -15.31 -1.87
CA ASP A 219 61.44 -15.98 -3.07
C ASP A 219 61.74 -17.46 -2.82
N VAL A 220 61.70 -18.27 -3.88
CA VAL A 220 61.75 -19.75 -3.81
C VAL A 220 62.93 -20.26 -2.98
N GLY A 221 62.63 -20.70 -1.75
CA GLY A 221 63.61 -21.23 -0.78
C GLY A 221 63.84 -20.36 0.46
N GLN A 222 63.25 -19.15 0.55
CA GLN A 222 63.26 -18.30 1.74
C GLN A 222 61.93 -18.35 2.51
N ALA A 223 61.98 -18.08 3.81
CA ALA A 223 60.77 -17.92 4.63
C ALA A 223 60.10 -16.56 4.36
N GLY A 224 58.77 -16.52 4.29
CA GLY A 224 58.03 -15.27 4.14
C GLY A 224 58.12 -14.36 5.37
N HIS A 225 57.93 -13.06 5.16
CA HIS A 225 58.18 -12.01 6.15
C HIS A 225 56.89 -11.31 6.58
N TYR A 226 56.78 -10.93 7.85
CA TYR A 226 55.62 -10.21 8.41
C TYR A 226 55.96 -8.75 8.75
N ASP A 227 55.25 -7.80 8.14
CA ASP A 227 55.56 -6.37 8.18
C ASP A 227 54.36 -5.54 8.70
N PRO A 228 54.49 -4.71 9.75
CA PRO A 228 53.34 -4.04 10.38
C PRO A 228 52.80 -2.87 9.55
N ILE A 229 51.47 -2.87 9.34
CA ILE A 229 50.79 -1.91 8.45
C ILE A 229 50.59 -0.55 9.15
N LYS A 230 50.91 0.55 8.46
CA LYS A 230 50.75 1.92 8.98
C LYS A 230 49.27 2.32 9.09
N SER A 231 48.47 2.04 8.06
CA SER A 231 47.00 2.04 8.09
C SER A 231 46.40 1.26 6.90
N THR A 232 45.29 0.56 7.14
CA THR A 232 44.62 -0.28 6.13
C THR A 232 44.10 0.50 4.92
N GLY A 233 43.74 1.77 5.10
CA GLY A 233 43.38 2.66 3.99
C GLY A 233 44.52 2.85 2.98
N ARG A 234 45.76 3.02 3.46
CA ARG A 234 46.94 3.15 2.56
C ARG A 234 47.24 1.85 1.82
N LEU A 235 47.15 0.71 2.50
CA LEU A 235 47.41 -0.61 1.91
C LEU A 235 46.60 -0.81 0.61
N PHE A 236 45.36 -0.32 0.59
CA PHE A 236 44.42 -0.45 -0.53
C PHE A 236 44.13 0.88 -1.28
N GLY A 237 45.02 1.88 -1.19
CA GLY A 237 44.92 3.15 -1.94
C GLY A 237 43.76 4.09 -1.55
N ALA A 238 43.01 3.78 -0.49
CA ALA A 238 41.84 4.54 -0.05
C ALA A 238 42.19 5.65 0.96
N LYS A 239 41.74 6.88 0.71
CA LYS A 239 42.01 8.04 1.60
C LYS A 239 41.26 8.03 2.95
N THR A 240 40.39 7.04 3.21
CA THR A 240 39.63 6.88 4.47
C THR A 240 39.48 5.41 4.85
N SER A 241 39.16 5.15 6.13
CA SER A 241 38.97 3.84 6.78
C SER A 241 38.52 2.69 5.88
N TYR A 242 39.29 1.61 5.89
CA TYR A 242 38.89 0.31 5.33
C TYR A 242 37.67 -0.26 6.08
N CYS A 243 36.95 -1.19 5.44
CA CYS A 243 35.86 -1.92 6.05
C CYS A 243 36.19 -3.42 6.01
N PHE A 244 36.37 -4.04 7.17
CA PHE A 244 36.74 -5.46 7.31
C PHE A 244 35.58 -6.44 6.97
N GLY A 245 34.62 -6.01 6.15
CA GLY A 245 33.64 -6.89 5.55
C GLY A 245 34.27 -7.73 4.45
N THR A 246 33.81 -8.98 4.30
CA THR A 246 34.23 -9.86 3.21
C THR A 246 33.47 -9.51 1.93
N PHE A 247 34.10 -8.83 1.00
CA PHE A 247 33.51 -8.53 -0.32
C PHE A 247 33.60 -9.74 -1.26
N GLU A 248 32.71 -9.77 -2.27
CA GLU A 248 32.63 -10.85 -3.26
C GLU A 248 33.21 -10.45 -4.61
N SER A 249 33.10 -9.17 -4.99
CA SER A 249 33.71 -8.59 -6.20
C SER A 249 34.36 -7.24 -5.94
N ARG A 250 35.12 -6.75 -6.91
CA ARG A 250 35.72 -5.41 -6.88
C ARG A 250 34.66 -4.31 -6.96
N GLU A 251 33.63 -4.46 -7.79
CA GLU A 251 32.52 -3.49 -7.86
C GLU A 251 31.77 -3.40 -6.53
N CYS A 252 31.60 -4.53 -5.82
CA CYS A 252 30.98 -4.56 -4.49
C CYS A 252 31.75 -3.67 -3.49
N PHE A 253 33.08 -3.78 -3.47
CA PHE A 253 33.96 -2.90 -2.69
C PHE A 253 33.85 -1.43 -3.15
N GLU A 254 33.93 -1.17 -4.46
CA GLU A 254 33.85 0.20 -4.99
C GLU A 254 32.47 0.86 -4.74
N HIS A 255 31.37 0.09 -4.70
CA HIS A 255 30.05 0.56 -4.28
C HIS A 255 29.99 0.88 -2.78
N HIS A 256 30.64 0.09 -1.94
CA HIS A 256 30.77 0.39 -0.51
C HIS A 256 31.67 1.62 -0.23
N ALA A 257 32.73 1.79 -1.03
CA ALA A 257 33.73 2.84 -0.90
C ALA A 257 33.30 4.19 -1.51
N LYS A 258 32.35 4.21 -2.46
CA LYS A 258 31.81 5.45 -3.06
C LYS A 258 31.24 6.40 -2.00
N VAL A 259 32.00 7.45 -1.68
CA VAL A 259 31.57 8.58 -0.85
C VAL A 259 30.91 9.63 -1.73
N ILE A 260 29.59 9.65 -1.77
CA ILE A 260 28.82 10.73 -2.40
C ILE A 260 28.90 11.96 -1.50
N LYS A 261 29.50 13.04 -2.01
CA LYS A 261 29.55 14.35 -1.36
C LYS A 261 28.32 15.16 -1.77
N ALA A 262 27.39 15.34 -0.83
CA ALA A 262 26.18 16.13 -1.04
C ALA A 262 26.24 17.42 -0.23
N THR A 263 26.10 18.56 -0.88
CA THR A 263 25.88 19.86 -0.21
C THR A 263 24.39 20.03 0.05
N ILE A 264 24.01 20.36 1.29
CA ILE A 264 22.62 20.65 1.65
C ILE A 264 22.57 22.05 2.28
N LYS A 265 21.72 22.93 1.75
CA LYS A 265 21.38 24.20 2.39
C LYS A 265 20.43 23.95 3.57
N LYS A 266 20.77 24.48 4.75
CA LYS A 266 19.93 24.40 5.95
C LYS A 266 19.81 25.80 6.54
N GLY A 267 18.87 26.58 6.01
CA GLY A 267 18.94 28.05 6.06
C GLY A 267 20.11 28.56 5.20
N ASP A 268 20.67 29.71 5.56
CA ASP A 268 21.72 30.40 4.80
C ASP A 268 23.11 29.70 4.85
N LYS A 269 23.23 28.57 5.55
CA LYS A 269 24.47 27.79 5.66
C LYS A 269 24.41 26.51 4.83
N GLU A 270 25.39 26.35 3.96
CA GLU A 270 25.65 25.09 3.24
C GLU A 270 26.46 24.12 4.10
N VAL A 271 25.95 22.91 4.28
CA VAL A 271 26.65 21.82 4.97
C VAL A 271 26.98 20.72 3.96
N LYS A 272 28.27 20.38 3.85
CA LYS A 272 28.77 19.29 3.00
C LYS A 272 28.74 17.99 3.81
N ILE A 273 28.02 16.98 3.31
CA ILE A 273 27.83 15.68 3.99
C ILE A 273 28.40 14.56 3.11
N GLU A 274 29.17 13.67 3.73
CA GLU A 274 29.76 12.49 3.08
C GLU A 274 28.92 11.23 3.31
N LYS A 275 28.32 10.70 2.24
CA LYS A 275 27.50 9.47 2.26
C LYS A 275 28.22 8.29 1.62
N SER A 276 28.51 7.25 2.38
CA SER A 276 28.93 5.92 1.87
C SER A 276 28.05 4.82 2.46
N VAL A 277 28.03 3.63 1.82
CA VAL A 277 27.17 2.52 2.28
C VAL A 277 27.49 2.13 3.72
N CYS A 278 28.77 2.05 4.08
CA CYS A 278 29.23 1.74 5.45
C CYS A 278 28.84 2.81 6.49
N LYS A 279 28.77 4.09 6.12
CA LYS A 279 28.22 5.15 6.99
C LYS A 279 26.67 5.11 7.04
N SER A 280 26.02 4.46 6.06
CA SER A 280 24.55 4.44 5.91
C SER A 280 23.84 3.26 6.56
N SER A 281 24.54 2.18 6.88
CA SER A 281 23.97 0.93 7.41
C SER A 281 24.68 0.48 8.68
N ARG A 282 23.93 -0.03 9.66
CA ARG A 282 24.46 -0.55 10.94
C ARG A 282 23.83 -1.91 11.25
N LYS A 283 24.58 -2.80 11.91
CA LYS A 283 24.08 -4.08 12.46
C LYS A 283 23.79 -3.91 13.95
N CYS A 284 22.66 -4.39 14.44
CA CYS A 284 22.40 -4.45 15.88
C CYS A 284 23.15 -5.61 16.52
N VAL A 285 23.90 -5.35 17.60
CA VAL A 285 24.67 -6.36 18.34
C VAL A 285 23.75 -7.37 19.05
N LYS A 286 22.59 -6.95 19.55
CA LYS A 286 21.68 -7.80 20.34
C LYS A 286 20.81 -8.75 19.50
N CYS A 287 20.50 -8.42 18.24
CA CYS A 287 19.54 -9.18 17.42
C CYS A 287 20.00 -9.46 15.98
N GLY A 288 21.20 -9.01 15.60
CA GLY A 288 21.78 -9.24 14.27
C GLY A 288 21.17 -8.45 13.11
N ILE A 289 20.04 -7.75 13.29
CA ILE A 289 19.34 -7.02 12.22
C ILE A 289 20.19 -5.85 11.69
N ILE A 290 20.23 -5.69 10.37
CA ILE A 290 20.87 -4.57 9.68
C ILE A 290 19.83 -3.49 9.35
N TYR A 291 20.11 -2.23 9.69
CA TYR A 291 19.21 -1.08 9.52
C TYR A 291 19.91 0.12 8.85
N ARG A 292 19.15 0.97 8.14
CA ARG A 292 19.67 2.12 7.37
C ARG A 292 19.53 3.45 8.12
N ALA A 293 20.66 4.00 8.58
CA ALA A 293 20.74 5.21 9.40
C ALA A 293 20.36 6.53 8.68
N MET A 294 20.33 6.58 7.33
CA MET A 294 20.28 7.86 6.61
C MET A 294 18.92 8.55 6.48
N LEU A 295 17.79 7.90 6.79
CA LEU A 295 16.44 8.50 6.66
C LEU A 295 15.43 8.16 7.76
N GLN A 296 15.73 7.24 8.69
CA GLN A 296 14.77 6.82 9.74
C GLN A 296 15.29 7.03 11.18
N ASP A 297 16.58 7.33 11.37
CA ASP A 297 17.27 7.04 12.64
C ASP A 297 18.27 8.13 13.10
N GLN A 298 18.07 9.41 12.76
CA GLN A 298 19.00 10.47 13.24
C GLN A 298 18.86 10.82 14.74
N GLU A 299 17.83 10.32 15.44
CA GLU A 299 17.61 10.58 16.88
C GLU A 299 17.27 9.35 17.74
N ARG A 300 17.00 8.16 17.16
CA ARG A 300 16.48 7.00 17.93
C ARG A 300 17.25 5.70 17.72
N GLY A 301 17.47 5.27 16.48
CA GLY A 301 18.23 4.04 16.19
C GLY A 301 17.40 2.76 16.41
N HIS A 302 17.99 1.62 16.03
CA HIS A 302 17.31 0.33 16.11
C HIS A 302 16.94 -0.09 17.55
N VAL A 303 15.65 -0.36 17.76
CA VAL A 303 15.09 -0.98 18.97
C VAL A 303 14.82 -2.48 18.72
N CYS A 304 15.32 -3.35 19.61
CA CYS A 304 15.20 -4.80 19.45
C CYS A 304 13.76 -5.31 19.63
N GLY A 305 13.39 -6.35 18.88
CA GLY A 305 12.01 -6.86 18.80
C GLY A 305 11.02 -5.93 18.07
N HIS A 306 11.37 -4.65 17.92
CA HIS A 306 10.53 -3.62 17.33
C HIS A 306 10.94 -3.34 15.87
N LYS A 307 9.99 -2.86 15.07
CA LYS A 307 10.25 -2.33 13.72
C LYS A 307 9.88 -0.86 13.68
N PHE A 308 10.68 -0.05 12.98
CA PHE A 308 10.25 1.29 12.61
C PHE A 308 9.11 1.17 11.61
N CYS A 309 7.93 1.65 11.97
CA CYS A 309 6.79 1.66 11.08
C CYS A 309 6.75 2.97 10.28
N ARG A 310 6.69 2.89 8.95
CA ARG A 310 6.58 4.07 8.08
C ARG A 310 5.24 4.79 8.22
N VAL A 311 4.22 4.10 8.74
CA VAL A 311 2.87 4.64 8.90
C VAL A 311 2.78 5.56 10.12
N CYS A 312 3.18 5.11 11.32
CA CYS A 312 3.21 5.93 12.54
C CYS A 312 4.51 6.74 12.75
N LEU A 313 5.62 6.38 12.08
CA LEU A 313 6.97 6.93 12.27
C LEU A 313 7.57 6.68 13.67
N GLY A 314 7.12 5.61 14.33
CA GLY A 314 7.64 5.14 15.63
C GLY A 314 8.18 3.70 15.56
N PHE A 315 8.75 3.25 16.68
CA PHE A 315 9.15 1.84 16.89
C PHE A 315 8.12 1.15 17.79
N HIS A 316 7.58 0.03 17.34
CA HIS A 316 6.68 -0.88 18.07
C HIS A 316 6.89 -2.31 17.56
N ALA A 317 6.29 -3.34 18.17
CA ALA A 317 6.40 -4.70 17.65
C ALA A 317 5.71 -4.82 16.27
N PRO A 318 6.08 -5.80 15.41
CA PRO A 318 5.42 -5.98 14.12
C PRO A 318 3.91 -6.16 14.30
N ARG A 319 3.12 -5.34 13.58
CA ARG A 319 1.63 -5.27 13.62
C ARG A 319 1.00 -4.53 14.81
N GLU A 320 1.78 -4.04 15.77
CA GLU A 320 1.29 -3.22 16.91
C GLU A 320 1.34 -1.71 16.62
N CYS A 321 0.73 -1.27 15.51
CA CYS A 321 0.77 0.14 15.07
C CYS A 321 -0.51 0.90 15.47
N TYR A 322 -0.37 2.14 15.94
CA TYR A 322 -1.50 3.05 16.23
C TYR A 322 -1.58 4.23 15.26
N ILE A 323 -2.76 4.81 15.09
CA ILE A 323 -3.02 6.00 14.25
C ILE A 323 -2.27 7.23 14.82
N PRO A 324 -1.39 7.88 14.04
CA PRO A 324 -0.60 9.02 14.51
C PRO A 324 -1.36 10.36 14.34
N TYR A 325 -1.47 11.16 15.39
CA TYR A 325 -1.79 12.59 15.19
C TYR A 325 -0.58 13.33 14.61
N ARG A 326 -0.81 14.13 13.57
CA ARG A 326 0.20 14.95 12.91
C ARG A 326 -0.36 16.32 12.54
N PRO A 327 -0.12 17.38 13.34
CA PRO A 327 -0.47 18.73 12.94
C PRO A 327 0.36 19.12 11.70
N LYS A 328 -0.31 19.32 10.56
CA LYS A 328 0.33 19.89 9.37
C LYS A 328 0.67 21.35 9.65
N LYS A 329 1.87 21.79 9.28
CA LYS A 329 2.17 23.23 9.24
C LYS A 329 1.29 23.88 8.18
N LYS A 330 0.67 25.01 8.53
CA LYS A 330 -0.05 25.87 7.59
C LYS A 330 0.89 26.23 6.43
N THR A 331 0.41 26.13 5.20
CA THR A 331 1.17 26.46 3.99
C THR A 331 0.42 27.50 3.19
N GLU A 332 1.15 28.45 2.61
CA GLU A 332 0.60 29.42 1.67
C GLU A 332 0.17 28.71 0.37
N LYS A 333 -0.97 29.10 -0.19
CA LYS A 333 -1.55 28.51 -1.40
C LYS A 333 -2.16 29.59 -2.28
N ARG A 334 -1.97 29.47 -3.60
CA ARG A 334 -2.73 30.21 -4.63
C ARG A 334 -3.99 29.41 -4.93
N ILE A 335 -5.09 30.10 -5.21
CA ILE A 335 -6.39 29.50 -5.52
C ILE A 335 -6.93 30.20 -6.77
N ILE A 336 -7.37 29.42 -7.73
CA ILE A 336 -8.02 29.86 -8.96
C ILE A 336 -9.40 29.23 -8.99
N PHE A 337 -10.41 30.06 -9.23
CA PHE A 337 -11.76 29.63 -9.58
C PHE A 337 -11.97 29.99 -11.05
N PHE A 338 -12.59 29.13 -11.85
CA PHE A 338 -12.81 29.39 -13.27
C PHE A 338 -14.11 28.73 -13.76
N ASP A 339 -14.54 29.07 -14.96
CA ASP A 339 -15.56 28.33 -15.70
C ASP A 339 -15.38 28.48 -17.21
N PHE A 340 -16.07 27.65 -17.98
CA PHE A 340 -16.13 27.73 -19.44
C PHE A 340 -17.57 27.76 -19.93
N GLU A 341 -17.86 28.60 -20.91
CA GLU A 341 -19.05 28.45 -21.75
C GLU A 341 -18.67 27.76 -23.06
N CYS A 342 -19.60 26.98 -23.61
CA CYS A 342 -19.39 26.16 -24.80
C CYS A 342 -20.54 26.27 -25.79
N THR A 343 -20.23 26.47 -27.08
CA THR A 343 -21.20 26.35 -28.17
C THR A 343 -21.27 24.92 -28.70
N THR A 344 -22.48 24.49 -29.07
CA THR A 344 -22.77 23.17 -29.67
C THR A 344 -22.96 23.19 -31.19
N ASP A 345 -23.01 24.38 -31.80
CA ASP A 345 -23.75 24.59 -33.05
C ASP A 345 -22.96 24.25 -34.32
N PHE A 346 -21.75 23.72 -34.16
CA PHE A 346 -20.96 23.17 -35.27
C PHE A 346 -21.53 21.82 -35.70
N GLN A 347 -21.81 21.68 -37.00
CA GLN A 347 -22.15 20.39 -37.59
C GLN A 347 -21.02 19.38 -37.32
N PRO A 348 -21.34 18.12 -36.98
CA PRO A 348 -20.34 17.08 -36.84
C PRO A 348 -19.59 16.85 -38.15
N ASP A 349 -18.31 16.51 -38.03
CA ASP A 349 -17.54 15.90 -39.11
C ASP A 349 -18.26 14.63 -39.59
N PRO A 350 -18.45 14.39 -40.91
CA PRO A 350 -19.17 13.21 -41.41
C PRO A 350 -18.55 11.87 -40.97
N GLU A 351 -17.28 11.82 -40.55
CA GLU A 351 -16.69 10.60 -39.96
C GLU A 351 -16.91 10.47 -38.44
N ILE A 352 -17.38 11.54 -37.75
CA ILE A 352 -17.49 11.60 -36.29
C ILE A 352 -18.92 11.98 -35.88
N SER A 353 -19.75 10.99 -35.55
CA SER A 353 -21.19 11.12 -35.27
C SER A 353 -21.57 11.86 -33.96
N ARG A 354 -20.82 12.89 -33.54
CA ARG A 354 -21.01 13.61 -32.26
C ARG A 354 -20.68 15.10 -32.39
N PHE A 355 -21.57 15.95 -31.87
CA PHE A 355 -21.33 17.39 -31.72
C PHE A 355 -20.10 17.66 -30.84
N LYS A 356 -19.17 18.44 -31.38
CA LYS A 356 -17.94 18.87 -30.68
C LYS A 356 -18.25 20.10 -29.82
N HIS A 357 -18.12 19.97 -28.51
CA HIS A 357 -18.18 21.13 -27.62
C HIS A 357 -16.91 21.98 -27.84
N GLN A 358 -17.08 23.28 -28.09
CA GLN A 358 -15.98 24.23 -28.24
C GLN A 358 -16.16 25.38 -27.26
N VAL A 359 -15.12 25.64 -26.44
CA VAL A 359 -15.11 26.75 -25.47
C VAL A 359 -15.14 28.07 -26.24
N ASN A 360 -16.18 28.88 -26.01
CA ASN A 360 -16.31 30.20 -26.62
C ASN A 360 -16.06 31.34 -25.62
N PHE A 361 -16.05 31.07 -24.31
CA PHE A 361 -15.70 32.03 -23.28
C PHE A 361 -15.08 31.33 -22.06
N CYS A 362 -14.11 31.97 -21.42
CA CYS A 362 -13.57 31.55 -20.12
C CYS A 362 -13.43 32.76 -19.20
N TYR A 363 -13.83 32.61 -17.94
CA TYR A 363 -13.54 33.58 -16.86
C TYR A 363 -12.80 32.89 -15.71
N ALA A 364 -11.89 33.60 -15.04
CA ALA A 364 -11.17 33.12 -13.87
C ALA A 364 -10.92 34.18 -12.80
N HIS A 365 -11.06 33.79 -11.52
CA HIS A 365 -10.80 34.59 -10.32
C HIS A 365 -9.62 34.01 -9.52
N VAL A 366 -8.63 34.85 -9.17
CA VAL A 366 -7.38 34.45 -8.51
C VAL A 366 -7.22 35.07 -7.12
N THR A 367 -6.98 34.22 -6.13
CA THR A 367 -6.72 34.62 -4.75
C THR A 367 -5.66 33.74 -4.08
N CYS A 368 -5.35 34.01 -2.81
CA CYS A 368 -4.43 33.20 -2.01
C CYS A 368 -4.80 33.23 -0.53
N THR A 369 -4.30 32.26 0.25
CA THR A 369 -4.55 32.17 1.70
C THR A 369 -4.19 33.45 2.46
N ASN A 370 -3.14 34.16 2.04
CA ASN A 370 -2.72 35.43 2.64
C ASN A 370 -3.72 36.57 2.33
N CYS A 371 -4.16 36.73 1.08
CA CYS A 371 -5.17 37.74 0.72
C CYS A 371 -6.55 37.48 1.34
N ILE A 372 -6.94 36.21 1.47
CA ILE A 372 -8.17 35.82 2.19
C ILE A 372 -8.09 36.24 3.66
N GLU A 373 -6.94 36.02 4.30
CA GLU A 373 -6.72 36.31 5.72
C GLU A 373 -6.47 37.81 6.01
N LYS A 374 -5.96 38.56 5.02
CA LYS A 374 -5.95 40.04 4.99
C LYS A 374 -7.32 40.67 4.66
N GLY A 375 -8.31 39.89 4.22
CA GLY A 375 -9.64 40.38 3.80
C GLY A 375 -9.74 40.95 2.38
N ILE A 376 -8.62 41.07 1.65
CA ILE A 376 -8.48 41.78 0.37
C ILE A 376 -8.63 40.87 -0.88
N TRP A 377 -9.43 39.81 -0.79
CA TRP A 377 -9.46 38.72 -1.77
C TRP A 377 -10.37 38.96 -3.00
N ASN A 378 -11.33 39.87 -2.86
CA ASN A 378 -12.25 40.36 -3.90
C ASN A 378 -11.98 41.81 -4.33
N GLN A 379 -10.96 42.43 -3.74
CA GLN A 379 -10.56 43.81 -4.05
C GLN A 379 -9.43 43.79 -5.09
N THR A 380 -9.48 44.76 -6.00
CA THR A 380 -8.38 45.12 -6.90
C THR A 380 -7.14 45.48 -6.09
N LEU A 381 -5.97 45.09 -6.56
CA LEU A 381 -4.72 45.16 -5.80
C LEU A 381 -4.02 46.52 -5.97
N GLU A 382 -4.04 47.34 -4.91
CA GLU A 382 -3.19 48.56 -4.82
C GLU A 382 -1.69 48.25 -4.93
N GLN A 383 -1.27 47.06 -4.52
CA GLN A 383 0.09 46.55 -4.67
C GLN A 383 0.06 45.09 -5.15
N LYS A 384 0.87 44.79 -6.17
CA LYS A 384 1.01 43.44 -6.77
C LYS A 384 1.30 42.40 -5.67
N CYS A 385 0.47 41.34 -5.59
CA CYS A 385 0.62 40.33 -4.56
C CYS A 385 1.50 39.18 -5.06
N GLY A 386 2.57 38.87 -4.33
CA GLY A 386 3.61 37.92 -4.73
C GLY A 386 3.13 36.46 -4.83
N ILE A 387 1.87 36.15 -4.50
CA ILE A 387 1.27 34.83 -4.68
C ILE A 387 0.12 34.86 -5.71
N CYS A 388 -0.58 35.98 -5.88
CA CYS A 388 -1.73 36.05 -6.77
C CYS A 388 -1.32 36.42 -8.21
N GLY A 389 -0.39 37.37 -8.32
CA GLY A 389 -0.11 38.14 -9.53
C GLY A 389 -0.59 39.58 -9.42
N ASP A 390 -0.66 40.22 -10.58
CA ASP A 390 -1.03 41.62 -10.75
C ASP A 390 -2.55 41.83 -10.68
N TYR A 391 -3.32 40.90 -11.24
CA TYR A 391 -4.79 40.99 -11.35
C TYR A 391 -5.50 39.86 -10.60
N ARG A 392 -6.73 40.16 -10.18
CA ARG A 392 -7.74 39.24 -9.62
C ARG A 392 -8.50 38.48 -10.68
N THR A 393 -8.98 39.16 -11.71
CA THR A 393 -9.96 38.61 -12.65
C THR A 393 -9.43 38.64 -14.08
N TYR A 394 -9.57 37.50 -14.76
CA TYR A 394 -9.06 37.25 -16.10
C TYR A 394 -10.18 36.67 -16.96
N ALA A 395 -10.21 37.01 -18.25
CA ALA A 395 -11.14 36.40 -19.20
C ALA A 395 -10.51 36.22 -20.58
N TRP A 396 -10.95 35.17 -21.29
CA TRP A 396 -10.51 34.80 -22.64
C TRP A 396 -11.73 34.54 -23.54
N ALA A 397 -11.78 35.19 -24.70
CA ALA A 397 -12.89 35.08 -25.65
C ALA A 397 -12.43 35.38 -27.10
N PRO A 398 -13.07 34.84 -28.15
CA PRO A 398 -12.80 35.23 -29.53
C PRO A 398 -13.52 36.53 -29.96
N PHE A 399 -14.32 37.11 -29.06
CA PHE A 399 -15.09 38.34 -29.27
C PHE A 399 -14.86 39.37 -28.16
N ASP A 400 -15.03 40.65 -28.49
CA ASP A 400 -14.98 41.73 -27.52
C ASP A 400 -16.30 41.84 -26.73
N PHE A 401 -16.18 42.22 -25.45
CA PHE A 401 -17.27 42.42 -24.50
C PHE A 401 -16.88 43.50 -23.48
N TYR A 402 -17.85 44.27 -22.99
CA TYR A 402 -17.59 45.55 -22.33
C TYR A 402 -18.27 45.73 -20.96
N ASN A 403 -19.46 45.16 -20.74
CA ASN A 403 -20.23 45.41 -19.51
C ASN A 403 -19.74 44.57 -18.33
N ALA A 404 -19.35 43.32 -18.59
CA ALA A 404 -18.78 42.46 -17.55
C ALA A 404 -17.43 43.03 -17.06
N GLU A 405 -17.40 43.56 -15.83
CA GLU A 405 -16.16 44.05 -15.21
C GLU A 405 -15.15 42.91 -15.03
N VAL A 406 -14.01 43.01 -15.69
CA VAL A 406 -12.86 42.11 -15.59
C VAL A 406 -11.59 42.95 -15.64
N GLU A 407 -10.62 42.67 -14.76
CA GLU A 407 -9.37 43.43 -14.66
C GLU A 407 -8.42 43.18 -15.85
N ARG A 408 -8.37 41.95 -16.36
CA ARG A 408 -7.64 41.61 -17.59
C ARG A 408 -8.50 40.80 -18.57
N ARG A 409 -8.62 41.29 -19.80
CA ARG A 409 -9.28 40.58 -20.92
C ARG A 409 -8.22 40.16 -21.95
N PHE A 410 -8.45 39.04 -22.62
CA PHE A 410 -7.66 38.56 -23.75
C PHE A 410 -8.60 38.16 -24.90
N ARG A 411 -8.42 38.77 -26.07
CA ARG A 411 -9.09 38.33 -27.30
C ARG A 411 -8.23 37.24 -27.94
N VAL A 412 -8.77 36.03 -28.07
CA VAL A 412 -8.07 34.82 -28.54
C VAL A 412 -9.03 33.86 -29.26
N ASP A 413 -8.60 33.27 -30.37
CA ASP A 413 -9.43 32.34 -31.16
C ASP A 413 -9.68 30.99 -30.45
N ASP A 414 -8.75 30.59 -29.57
CA ASP A 414 -8.88 29.41 -28.69
C ASP A 414 -8.72 29.82 -27.22
N PRO A 415 -9.84 30.10 -26.51
CA PRO A 415 -9.83 30.37 -25.07
C PRO A 415 -9.33 29.20 -24.22
N LEU A 416 -9.53 27.95 -24.65
CA LEU A 416 -9.15 26.74 -23.89
C LEU A 416 -7.63 26.56 -23.88
N ALA A 417 -6.99 26.65 -25.05
CA ALA A 417 -5.54 26.59 -25.18
C ALA A 417 -4.86 27.79 -24.48
N ALA A 418 -5.41 29.00 -24.64
CA ALA A 418 -4.89 30.21 -23.99
C ALA A 418 -4.97 30.13 -22.45
N PHE A 419 -6.11 29.72 -21.89
CA PHE A 419 -6.28 29.49 -20.46
C PHE A 419 -5.37 28.37 -19.94
N THR A 420 -5.30 27.23 -20.65
CA THR A 420 -4.47 26.08 -20.24
C THR A 420 -2.98 26.44 -20.24
N LYS A 421 -2.52 27.21 -21.23
CA LYS A 421 -1.15 27.76 -21.29
C LYS A 421 -0.89 28.68 -20.09
N TRP A 422 -1.75 29.66 -19.83
CA TRP A 422 -1.63 30.57 -18.69
C TRP A 422 -1.58 29.82 -17.35
N LEU A 423 -2.50 28.87 -17.14
CA LEU A 423 -2.60 28.06 -15.92
C LEU A 423 -1.31 27.28 -15.62
N LEU A 424 -0.58 26.85 -16.65
CA LEU A 424 0.68 26.11 -16.55
C LEU A 424 1.94 27.00 -16.48
N GLN A 425 1.95 28.13 -17.21
CA GLN A 425 3.17 28.94 -17.44
C GLN A 425 3.28 30.19 -16.56
N PHE A 426 2.20 30.59 -15.87
CA PHE A 426 2.15 31.79 -15.00
C PHE A 426 3.33 31.90 -14.02
N GLU A 427 3.76 30.81 -13.38
CA GLU A 427 4.88 30.84 -12.42
C GLU A 427 6.25 30.99 -13.08
N THR A 428 6.43 30.66 -14.37
CA THR A 428 7.71 30.88 -15.06
C THR A 428 7.91 32.35 -15.40
N GLU A 429 6.86 33.01 -15.88
CA GLU A 429 6.83 34.45 -16.21
C GLU A 429 6.87 35.29 -14.92
N THR A 430 5.99 35.00 -13.97
CA THR A 430 5.81 35.78 -12.73
C THR A 430 6.92 35.56 -11.68
N LEU A 431 7.96 34.76 -11.98
CA LEU A 431 9.17 34.62 -11.15
C LEU A 431 10.47 34.94 -11.92
N GLY A 432 10.39 35.32 -13.21
CA GLY A 432 11.56 35.56 -14.05
C GLY A 432 12.43 34.31 -14.25
N LEU A 433 11.80 33.14 -14.43
CA LEU A 433 12.45 31.83 -14.43
C LEU A 433 12.63 31.20 -15.83
N ASP A 434 12.43 31.96 -16.91
CA ASP A 434 12.94 31.51 -18.22
C ASP A 434 14.47 31.55 -18.23
N HIS A 435 15.06 30.49 -18.76
CA HIS A 435 16.48 30.17 -18.64
C HIS A 435 17.17 29.95 -19.99
N ASN A 436 16.45 30.05 -21.12
CA ASN A 436 16.95 29.63 -22.45
C ASN A 436 17.32 30.77 -23.43
N GLU A 437 16.81 31.99 -23.28
CA GLU A 437 17.08 33.13 -24.20
C GLU A 437 18.41 33.88 -23.92
N ARG A 438 19.30 33.35 -23.06
CA ARG A 438 20.67 33.90 -22.83
C ARG A 438 21.78 32.90 -23.21
N GLY A 439 21.54 32.12 -24.27
CA GLY A 439 22.39 30.99 -24.69
C GLY A 439 23.34 31.18 -25.88
N LYS A 440 23.28 32.29 -26.65
CA LYS A 440 24.08 32.48 -27.89
C LYS A 440 25.06 33.66 -27.87
N LYS A 441 25.94 33.74 -26.85
CA LYS A 441 27.24 34.43 -27.00
C LYS A 441 28.37 33.40 -27.03
N ARG A 442 28.85 33.08 -28.24
CA ARG A 442 30.08 32.29 -28.44
C ARG A 442 31.24 33.01 -27.72
N LYS A 443 31.91 32.33 -26.79
CA LYS A 443 33.22 32.77 -26.30
C LYS A 443 34.24 32.53 -27.40
N HIS A 444 34.95 33.56 -27.82
CA HIS A 444 36.36 33.43 -28.20
C HIS A 444 37.20 34.38 -27.35
N THR A 445 38.28 33.85 -26.80
CA THR A 445 39.19 34.57 -25.90
C THR A 445 40.17 35.41 -26.70
N VAL A 446 40.33 36.68 -26.34
CA VAL A 446 41.40 37.52 -26.87
C VAL A 446 42.76 36.93 -26.46
N LYS A 447 43.64 36.75 -27.45
CA LYS A 447 45.08 36.74 -27.29
C LYS A 447 45.70 37.61 -28.38
N HIS A 448 46.67 38.41 -27.99
CA HIS A 448 47.66 39.07 -28.85
C HIS A 448 48.36 38.02 -29.77
N ASN A 449 48.89 38.35 -30.97
CA ASN A 449 49.36 39.66 -31.46
C ASN A 449 49.51 39.68 -33.01
N ASN A 450 49.68 40.89 -33.57
CA ASN A 450 50.49 41.27 -34.75
C ASN A 450 50.15 40.82 -36.21
N ASN A 451 50.06 41.85 -37.06
CA ASN A 451 50.67 42.02 -38.41
C ASN A 451 50.06 41.34 -39.67
N ASN A 452 49.90 42.20 -40.70
CA ASN A 452 49.93 41.95 -42.15
C ASN A 452 48.83 41.01 -42.73
N GLU A 453 48.39 41.11 -43.99
CA GLU A 453 48.45 42.15 -45.04
C GLU A 453 47.31 41.90 -46.05
N GLU A 454 47.06 42.85 -46.97
CA GLU A 454 46.42 42.67 -48.29
C GLU A 454 45.12 41.83 -48.47
N ALA A 455 44.05 42.56 -48.84
CA ALA A 455 43.30 42.38 -50.11
C ALA A 455 42.37 41.13 -50.30
N CYS A 456 41.42 41.07 -51.23
CA CYS A 456 40.91 42.03 -52.23
C CYS A 456 39.52 41.60 -52.77
N PHE A 457 38.80 42.50 -53.47
CA PHE A 457 37.64 42.24 -54.37
C PHE A 457 36.36 41.61 -53.75
N PHE A 458 35.11 41.91 -54.18
CA PHE A 458 34.46 43.07 -54.82
C PHE A 458 32.93 42.75 -54.89
N ASP A 459 32.09 43.78 -54.94
CA ASP A 459 30.93 44.01 -55.85
C ASP A 459 29.86 42.90 -56.10
N ASN A 460 28.58 43.18 -56.39
CA ASN A 460 27.77 44.41 -56.44
C ASN A 460 26.27 44.07 -56.56
N GLU A 461 25.39 45.06 -56.29
CA GLU A 461 24.13 45.42 -57.03
C GLU A 461 23.04 44.32 -57.30
N ALA A 462 21.75 44.61 -57.51
CA ALA A 462 21.00 45.87 -57.53
C ALA A 462 19.60 45.72 -56.90
N ASP A 463 19.04 46.89 -56.65
CA ASP A 463 17.65 47.31 -56.42
C ASP A 463 16.59 46.71 -57.36
N ASP A 464 15.32 46.72 -56.91
CA ASP A 464 14.18 47.36 -57.61
C ASP A 464 12.95 47.45 -56.64
N ASP A 465 12.02 48.37 -56.92
CA ASP A 465 11.08 48.99 -55.95
C ASP A 465 9.58 48.51 -56.02
N GLU A 466 8.74 49.19 -55.21
CA GLU A 466 7.26 49.38 -55.29
C GLU A 466 6.29 48.44 -54.50
N ASP A 467 5.94 48.94 -53.30
CA ASP A 467 4.58 49.17 -52.76
C ASP A 467 3.45 48.11 -52.77
N ASN A 468 3.00 47.76 -51.55
CA ASN A 468 1.57 47.94 -51.20
C ASN A 468 1.31 48.10 -49.69
N ASP A 469 0.18 48.73 -49.35
CA ASP A 469 -0.26 49.00 -47.97
C ASP A 469 -0.76 47.74 -47.24
N GLY A 470 -0.52 47.66 -45.93
CA GLY A 470 -1.09 46.63 -45.06
C GLY A 470 -0.71 46.80 -43.59
N ASN A 471 -1.70 47.14 -42.74
CA ASN A 471 -1.50 47.12 -41.29
C ASN A 471 -1.24 45.69 -40.78
N ASP A 472 -0.26 45.53 -39.90
CA ASP A 472 -0.46 44.64 -38.75
C ASP A 472 0.40 45.09 -37.56
N ALA A 473 -0.27 45.52 -36.48
CA ALA A 473 0.36 46.10 -35.31
C ALA A 473 -0.33 45.61 -34.03
N ASP A 474 -0.24 44.31 -33.74
CA ASP A 474 -0.34 43.81 -32.36
C ASP A 474 0.20 42.38 -32.20
N ASN A 475 1.26 42.21 -31.39
CA ASN A 475 1.63 40.96 -30.70
C ASN A 475 2.87 41.18 -29.82
N ASN A 476 2.68 41.67 -28.58
CA ASN A 476 3.79 41.93 -27.65
C ASN A 476 3.55 41.32 -26.25
N TYR A 477 3.85 40.03 -26.10
CA TYR A 477 3.80 39.30 -24.83
C TYR A 477 5.00 39.64 -23.93
N MET A 478 5.08 40.87 -23.43
CA MET A 478 6.15 41.32 -22.53
C MET A 478 5.60 42.10 -21.33
N LEU A 479 5.64 41.51 -20.13
CA LEU A 479 5.32 42.19 -18.87
C LEU A 479 6.60 42.61 -18.14
N GLY A 480 6.76 43.93 -17.95
CA GLY A 480 7.85 44.53 -17.18
C GLY A 480 7.63 44.46 -15.66
N TYR A 481 8.72 44.54 -14.90
CA TYR A 481 8.70 44.58 -13.44
C TYR A 481 9.14 45.94 -12.91
N ASP A 482 8.15 46.77 -12.56
CA ASP A 482 8.35 48.05 -11.87
C ASP A 482 8.36 47.87 -10.34
N GLU A 483 9.00 48.79 -9.62
CA GLU A 483 9.56 48.58 -8.28
C GLU A 483 8.55 48.50 -7.09
N GLY A 484 7.24 48.39 -7.35
CA GLY A 484 6.17 48.58 -6.35
C GLY A 484 5.51 47.34 -5.73
N GLY A 485 5.96 46.11 -6.02
CA GLY A 485 5.23 44.86 -5.68
C GLY A 485 5.80 44.00 -4.52
N GLU A 486 4.97 43.13 -3.93
CA GLU A 486 5.44 42.03 -3.08
C GLU A 486 6.33 41.08 -3.91
N LYS A 487 7.51 40.68 -3.40
CA LYS A 487 8.39 39.73 -4.11
C LYS A 487 7.68 38.40 -4.36
N PRO A 488 7.72 37.86 -5.60
CA PRO A 488 6.94 36.69 -5.96
C PRO A 488 7.42 35.40 -5.25
N LYS A 489 6.46 34.52 -4.94
CA LYS A 489 6.60 33.27 -4.19
C LYS A 489 5.94 32.12 -4.95
N SER A 490 6.71 31.09 -5.34
CA SER A 490 6.13 29.82 -5.78
C SER A 490 5.43 29.12 -4.62
N VAL A 491 4.17 28.72 -4.84
CA VAL A 491 3.31 27.99 -3.90
C VAL A 491 2.47 26.97 -4.66
N LYS A 492 1.73 26.11 -3.95
CA LYS A 492 0.73 25.26 -4.62
C LYS A 492 -0.46 26.10 -5.05
N THR A 493 -0.72 26.12 -6.36
CA THR A 493 -1.93 26.66 -6.98
C THR A 493 -3.01 25.59 -7.00
N TYR A 494 -4.24 25.90 -6.57
CA TYR A 494 -5.41 25.01 -6.58
C TYR A 494 -6.46 25.55 -7.55
N ALA A 495 -6.97 24.74 -8.49
CA ALA A 495 -7.95 25.16 -9.50
C ALA A 495 -9.33 24.50 -9.29
N TYR A 496 -10.39 25.31 -9.35
CA TYR A 496 -11.79 24.91 -9.15
C TYR A 496 -12.67 25.43 -10.31
N ALA A 497 -13.26 24.54 -11.11
CA ALA A 497 -14.34 24.92 -12.04
C ALA A 497 -15.67 25.19 -11.30
N HIS A 498 -16.67 25.75 -11.98
CA HIS A 498 -18.05 25.86 -11.48
C HIS A 498 -18.93 24.66 -11.94
N ALA A 499 -20.26 24.75 -11.77
CA ALA A 499 -21.34 23.92 -12.33
C ALA A 499 -21.26 22.39 -12.15
N GLY A 500 -20.35 21.86 -11.32
CA GLY A 500 -20.26 20.41 -11.13
C GLY A 500 -19.82 19.63 -12.38
N SER A 501 -19.27 20.34 -13.37
CA SER A 501 -19.16 19.82 -14.73
C SER A 501 -17.97 18.88 -14.90
N ARG A 502 -18.23 17.79 -15.63
CA ARG A 502 -17.21 16.81 -16.03
C ARG A 502 -16.44 17.27 -17.27
N TYR A 503 -16.94 18.28 -17.98
CA TYR A 503 -16.46 18.64 -19.30
C TYR A 503 -15.22 19.52 -19.24
N ASP A 504 -15.17 20.51 -18.35
CA ASP A 504 -14.13 21.56 -18.34
C ASP A 504 -12.76 20.99 -17.93
N HIS A 505 -12.78 20.08 -16.96
CA HIS A 505 -11.60 19.32 -16.59
C HIS A 505 -11.20 18.24 -17.60
N VAL A 506 -12.12 17.78 -18.45
CA VAL A 506 -11.81 16.87 -19.58
C VAL A 506 -11.26 17.65 -20.78
N LEU A 507 -11.77 18.86 -21.04
CA LEU A 507 -11.28 19.80 -22.04
C LEU A 507 -9.83 20.20 -21.71
N ILE A 508 -9.57 20.65 -20.47
CA ILE A 508 -8.20 20.96 -20.01
C ILE A 508 -7.30 19.70 -20.05
N PHE A 509 -7.80 18.52 -19.65
CA PHE A 509 -7.00 17.29 -19.73
C PHE A 509 -6.63 16.91 -21.17
N GLY A 510 -7.57 17.02 -22.10
CA GLY A 510 -7.34 16.79 -23.53
C GLY A 510 -6.32 17.77 -24.10
N GLU A 511 -6.42 19.06 -23.73
CA GLU A 511 -5.49 20.07 -24.21
C GLU A 511 -4.10 19.94 -23.57
N MET A 512 -4.01 19.56 -22.29
CA MET A 512 -2.72 19.19 -21.67
C MET A 512 -2.02 18.05 -22.43
N LEU A 513 -2.76 17.03 -22.90
CA LEU A 513 -2.18 15.96 -23.72
C LEU A 513 -1.74 16.45 -25.11
N ARG A 514 -2.50 17.34 -25.76
CA ARG A 514 -2.07 18.01 -27.01
C ARG A 514 -0.77 18.81 -26.83
N MET A 515 -0.67 19.55 -25.72
CA MET A 515 0.52 20.30 -25.34
C MET A 515 1.70 19.43 -24.87
N GLY A 516 1.57 18.09 -24.87
CA GLY A 516 2.60 17.16 -24.44
C GLY A 516 2.86 17.14 -22.93
N VAL A 517 1.92 17.63 -22.12
CA VAL A 517 1.99 17.68 -20.66
C VAL A 517 1.48 16.37 -20.07
N ARG A 518 2.20 15.83 -19.08
CA ARG A 518 1.94 14.53 -18.43
C ARG A 518 1.32 14.73 -17.04
N PRO A 519 -0.02 14.63 -16.87
CA PRO A 519 -0.65 14.70 -15.56
C PRO A 519 -0.94 13.31 -14.95
N ASP A 520 -0.68 13.14 -13.65
CA ASP A 520 -1.15 11.97 -12.89
C ASP A 520 -2.66 12.10 -12.63
N LEU A 521 -3.40 10.99 -12.71
CA LEU A 521 -4.85 10.96 -12.44
C LEU A 521 -5.18 10.11 -11.22
N VAL A 522 -5.97 10.64 -10.28
CA VAL A 522 -6.68 9.80 -9.29
C VAL A 522 -8.14 9.71 -9.71
N ARG A 523 -8.61 8.48 -9.93
CA ARG A 523 -9.99 8.18 -10.31
C ARG A 523 -10.65 7.29 -9.25
N GLN A 524 -11.97 7.33 -9.15
CA GLN A 524 -12.78 6.37 -8.41
C GLN A 524 -13.88 5.83 -9.33
N GLY A 525 -13.63 4.67 -9.93
CA GLY A 525 -14.41 4.23 -11.09
C GLY A 525 -14.27 5.24 -12.23
N ASN A 526 -15.39 5.58 -12.88
CA ASN A 526 -15.41 6.52 -14.00
C ASN A 526 -15.32 8.00 -13.57
N HIS A 527 -15.23 8.30 -12.26
CA HIS A 527 -15.11 9.66 -11.76
C HIS A 527 -13.64 10.07 -11.63
N LEU A 528 -13.23 11.13 -12.33
CA LEU A 528 -12.00 11.85 -12.01
C LEU A 528 -12.17 12.52 -10.64
N LEU A 529 -11.22 12.27 -9.73
CA LEU A 529 -11.15 12.91 -8.41
C LEU A 529 -9.99 13.89 -8.28
N GLU A 530 -8.95 13.72 -9.10
CA GLU A 530 -7.74 14.54 -9.07
C GLU A 530 -7.00 14.43 -10.40
N MET A 531 -6.56 15.57 -10.92
CA MET A 531 -5.54 15.66 -11.97
C MET A 531 -4.34 16.39 -11.38
N LYS A 532 -3.12 15.89 -11.55
CA LYS A 532 -1.90 16.53 -11.08
C LYS A 532 -0.99 16.80 -12.27
N ALA A 533 -0.87 18.05 -12.71
CA ALA A 533 0.21 18.40 -13.63
C ALA A 533 1.54 18.32 -12.85
N HIS A 534 2.37 17.32 -13.17
CA HIS A 534 3.71 17.21 -12.61
C HIS A 534 4.67 18.17 -13.33
N LYS A 535 4.46 19.48 -13.10
CA LYS A 535 5.41 20.57 -13.42
C LYS A 535 6.82 20.20 -12.91
N LYS A 536 7.83 20.99 -13.28
CA LYS A 536 8.94 21.32 -12.35
C LYS A 536 8.40 22.07 -11.10
N GLY A 537 7.45 21.46 -10.35
CA GLY A 537 6.83 21.94 -9.10
C GLY A 537 5.30 22.15 -9.03
N ALA A 538 4.45 21.10 -9.11
CA ALA A 538 3.14 20.91 -8.38
C ALA A 538 1.91 21.87 -8.63
N ILE A 539 0.59 21.48 -8.56
CA ILE A 539 -0.14 20.17 -8.67
C ILE A 539 -1.36 20.26 -9.66
N THR A 540 -2.70 20.24 -9.42
CA THR A 540 -3.63 20.04 -8.26
C THR A 540 -5.02 19.50 -8.65
N THR A 541 -5.60 18.76 -7.70
CA THR A 541 -6.95 18.21 -7.51
C THR A 541 -8.20 19.08 -7.80
N THR A 542 -9.31 18.45 -8.28
CA THR A 542 -10.67 19.03 -8.30
C THR A 542 -11.79 17.95 -8.32
N ILE A 543 -12.98 18.20 -7.70
CA ILE A 543 -14.12 17.25 -7.51
C ILE A 543 -15.49 17.99 -7.55
N PHE A 544 -16.57 17.35 -8.06
CA PHE A 544 -17.78 18.03 -8.55
C PHE A 544 -19.16 17.34 -8.33
N ARG A 545 -20.25 18.13 -8.18
CA ARG A 545 -21.71 17.78 -8.23
C ARG A 545 -22.63 18.99 -8.48
N ASP A 546 -23.89 18.75 -8.87
CA ASP A 546 -24.90 19.72 -9.36
C ASP A 546 -26.36 19.46 -8.84
N ARG A 547 -27.30 20.42 -9.02
CA ARG A 547 -28.78 20.28 -8.98
C ARG A 547 -29.58 21.41 -9.70
N GLY A 548 -30.55 20.99 -10.55
CA GLY A 548 -31.97 21.42 -10.42
C GLY A 548 -32.54 22.39 -11.47
N ALA A 549 -33.57 21.94 -12.22
CA ALA A 549 -34.08 22.64 -13.42
C ALA A 549 -35.25 23.62 -13.18
N ASP A 550 -35.99 23.50 -12.07
CA ASP A 550 -37.34 24.08 -11.85
C ASP A 550 -37.42 25.63 -11.83
N LYS A 551 -36.30 26.33 -12.06
CA LYS A 551 -36.23 27.80 -12.21
C LYS A 551 -36.26 28.25 -13.67
N LEU A 552 -35.84 27.41 -14.61
CA LEU A 552 -35.56 27.82 -15.99
C LEU A 552 -36.84 28.22 -16.74
N GLU A 553 -37.90 27.42 -16.63
CA GLU A 553 -39.18 27.68 -17.31
C GLU A 553 -39.81 29.01 -16.87
N LYS A 554 -39.73 29.31 -15.57
CA LYS A 554 -40.23 30.56 -15.01
C LYS A 554 -39.40 31.77 -15.46
N TRP A 555 -38.06 31.66 -15.38
CA TRP A 555 -37.17 32.70 -15.90
C TRP A 555 -37.39 32.96 -17.40
N HIS A 556 -37.55 31.91 -18.20
CA HIS A 556 -37.82 32.01 -19.64
C HIS A 556 -39.13 32.75 -19.92
N ALA A 557 -40.22 32.40 -19.22
CA ALA A 557 -41.50 33.10 -19.35
C ALA A 557 -41.40 34.59 -18.94
N ASP A 558 -40.67 34.90 -17.87
CA ASP A 558 -40.51 36.26 -17.34
C ASP A 558 -39.60 37.15 -18.23
N ASN A 559 -38.66 36.57 -19.02
CA ASN A 559 -37.59 37.33 -19.69
C ASN A 559 -37.60 37.29 -21.24
N ILE A 560 -38.50 36.54 -21.88
CA ILE A 560 -38.56 36.32 -23.35
C ILE A 560 -38.59 37.60 -24.21
N ASN A 561 -39.03 38.74 -23.65
CA ASN A 561 -39.13 40.04 -24.34
C ASN A 561 -37.98 41.02 -24.04
N THR A 562 -36.92 40.58 -23.33
CA THR A 562 -35.75 41.43 -23.04
C THR A 562 -34.77 41.45 -24.22
N ARG A 563 -34.01 42.56 -24.39
CA ARG A 563 -33.00 42.66 -25.46
C ARG A 563 -31.80 41.78 -25.11
N PHE A 564 -31.79 40.58 -25.68
CA PHE A 564 -30.80 39.54 -25.41
C PHE A 564 -29.52 39.73 -26.25
N ASP A 565 -28.48 40.32 -25.66
CA ASP A 565 -27.13 40.26 -26.22
C ASP A 565 -26.40 39.04 -25.65
N LEU A 566 -26.34 37.97 -26.44
CA LEU A 566 -25.76 36.69 -26.04
C LEU A 566 -24.29 36.81 -25.57
N ARG A 567 -23.51 37.78 -26.08
CA ARG A 567 -22.08 37.90 -25.73
C ARG A 567 -21.86 38.46 -24.33
N GLU A 568 -22.57 39.55 -24.01
CA GLU A 568 -22.52 40.15 -22.69
C GLU A 568 -23.21 39.25 -21.65
N ILE A 569 -24.30 38.58 -22.02
CA ILE A 569 -25.02 37.66 -21.12
C ILE A 569 -24.16 36.41 -20.80
N ILE A 570 -23.45 35.83 -21.78
CA ILE A 570 -22.47 34.76 -21.54
C ILE A 570 -21.38 35.24 -20.57
N ALA A 571 -20.85 36.45 -20.78
CA ALA A 571 -19.77 36.99 -19.96
C ALA A 571 -20.20 37.24 -18.50
N ASP A 572 -21.35 37.87 -18.28
CA ASP A 572 -21.89 38.14 -16.94
C ASP A 572 -22.41 36.88 -16.25
N TYR A 573 -22.97 35.90 -16.98
CA TYR A 573 -23.39 34.61 -16.41
C TYR A 573 -22.18 33.83 -15.90
N CYS A 574 -21.19 33.56 -16.77
CA CYS A 574 -19.95 32.87 -16.41
C CYS A 574 -19.17 33.58 -15.28
N LYS A 575 -19.13 34.92 -15.29
CA LYS A 575 -18.59 35.74 -14.18
C LYS A 575 -19.35 35.50 -12.87
N THR A 576 -20.67 35.57 -12.91
CA THR A 576 -21.55 35.43 -11.72
C THR A 576 -21.39 34.05 -11.09
N ASP A 577 -21.38 33.01 -11.92
CA ASP A 577 -21.25 31.61 -11.52
C ASP A 577 -19.90 31.32 -10.83
N VAL A 578 -18.78 31.81 -11.40
CA VAL A 578 -17.47 31.77 -10.72
C VAL A 578 -17.46 32.61 -9.44
N GLN A 579 -18.10 33.78 -9.41
CA GLN A 579 -18.18 34.57 -8.18
C GLN A 579 -18.98 33.87 -7.07
N ILE A 580 -20.09 33.19 -7.40
CA ILE A 580 -20.87 32.38 -6.45
C ILE A 580 -19.99 31.25 -5.89
N LEU A 581 -19.22 30.56 -6.75
CA LEU A 581 -18.27 29.54 -6.33
C LEU A 581 -17.21 30.08 -5.36
N VAL A 582 -16.59 31.23 -5.68
CA VAL A 582 -15.57 31.87 -4.83
C VAL A 582 -16.16 32.19 -3.46
N HIS A 583 -17.29 32.89 -3.40
CA HIS A 583 -17.95 33.27 -2.14
C HIS A 583 -18.35 32.02 -1.33
N GLY A 584 -18.91 30.99 -1.98
CA GLY A 584 -19.30 29.74 -1.35
C GLY A 584 -18.13 28.98 -0.73
N VAL A 585 -17.05 28.77 -1.49
CA VAL A 585 -15.85 28.03 -1.02
C VAL A 585 -15.11 28.81 0.06
N LEU A 586 -14.99 30.14 -0.05
CA LEU A 586 -14.34 30.96 0.97
C LEU A 586 -15.16 31.01 2.27
N LYS A 587 -16.49 31.17 2.20
CA LYS A 587 -17.34 31.14 3.40
C LYS A 587 -17.38 29.76 4.04
N MET A 588 -17.35 28.69 3.25
CA MET A 588 -17.19 27.31 3.74
C MET A 588 -15.85 27.12 4.48
N ARG A 589 -14.73 27.62 3.93
CA ARG A 589 -13.41 27.59 4.58
C ARG A 589 -13.41 28.37 5.89
N GLU A 590 -13.95 29.58 5.90
CA GLU A 590 -14.05 30.45 7.08
C GLU A 590 -14.82 29.75 8.22
N LEU A 591 -16.05 29.30 7.95
CA LEU A 591 -16.91 28.64 8.95
C LEU A 591 -16.30 27.32 9.46
N PHE A 592 -15.69 26.52 8.57
CA PHE A 592 -15.03 25.28 8.96
C PHE A 592 -13.76 25.52 9.79
N MET A 593 -12.97 26.54 9.45
CA MET A 593 -11.81 26.98 10.26
C MET A 593 -12.23 27.49 11.63
N ALA A 594 -13.29 28.31 11.71
CA ALA A 594 -13.76 28.87 12.97
C ALA A 594 -14.06 27.76 14.00
N GLU A 595 -14.73 26.69 13.57
CA GLU A 595 -15.14 25.59 14.45
C GLU A 595 -14.05 24.52 14.68
N THR A 596 -13.26 24.15 13.66
CA THR A 596 -12.33 23.00 13.73
C THR A 596 -10.84 23.37 13.85
N LYS A 597 -10.49 24.63 13.59
CA LYS A 597 -9.11 25.15 13.46
C LYS A 597 -8.26 24.48 12.37
N HIS A 598 -8.85 23.67 11.47
CA HIS A 598 -8.17 23.08 10.32
C HIS A 598 -8.57 23.77 9.00
N ASP A 599 -7.63 23.90 8.06
CA ASP A 599 -7.92 24.36 6.71
C ASP A 599 -8.58 23.24 5.88
N LEU A 600 -9.77 23.49 5.35
CA LEU A 600 -10.45 22.55 4.46
C LEU A 600 -9.59 22.21 3.23
N THR A 601 -8.81 23.18 2.71
CA THR A 601 -7.92 23.01 1.54
C THR A 601 -6.70 22.12 1.80
N ASP A 602 -6.47 21.64 3.04
CA ASP A 602 -5.48 20.57 3.29
C ASP A 602 -6.03 19.17 2.95
N SER A 603 -7.34 19.05 2.70
CA SER A 603 -8.09 17.80 2.50
C SER A 603 -8.79 17.81 1.15
N ILE A 604 -8.57 16.77 0.34
CA ILE A 604 -9.25 16.62 -0.96
C ILE A 604 -10.74 16.33 -0.80
N THR A 605 -11.16 15.70 0.30
CA THR A 605 -12.57 15.34 0.55
C THR A 605 -12.99 15.68 1.98
N ILE A 606 -14.29 15.91 2.18
CA ILE A 606 -14.91 16.11 3.51
C ILE A 606 -14.57 14.95 4.47
N PRO A 607 -14.73 13.65 4.10
CA PRO A 607 -14.23 12.53 4.92
C PRO A 607 -12.76 12.65 5.37
N SER A 608 -11.88 13.24 4.55
CA SER A 608 -10.47 13.48 4.92
C SER A 608 -10.27 14.69 5.83
N ALA A 609 -11.17 15.68 5.83
CA ALA A 609 -11.17 16.78 6.80
C ALA A 609 -11.72 16.31 8.15
N CYS A 610 -12.87 15.61 8.12
CA CYS A 610 -13.47 14.91 9.26
C CYS A 610 -12.45 14.05 9.99
N MET A 611 -11.76 13.16 9.27
CA MET A 611 -10.78 12.23 9.86
C MET A 611 -9.59 12.94 10.55
N LYS A 612 -9.09 14.05 10.00
CA LYS A 612 -8.00 14.81 10.67
C LYS A 612 -8.44 15.41 11.99
N TYR A 613 -9.60 16.07 11.98
CA TYR A 613 -10.14 16.71 13.18
C TYR A 613 -10.55 15.67 14.22
N PHE A 614 -11.12 14.55 13.79
CA PHE A 614 -11.36 13.39 14.63
C PHE A 614 -10.08 12.86 15.28
N VAL A 615 -9.02 12.57 14.52
CA VAL A 615 -7.74 12.09 15.07
C VAL A 615 -7.07 13.12 16.00
N ALA A 616 -7.29 14.43 15.77
CA ALA A 616 -6.86 15.48 16.68
C ALA A 616 -7.59 15.42 18.04
N LEU A 617 -8.92 15.21 18.03
CA LEU A 617 -9.73 15.04 19.24
C LEU A 617 -9.39 13.74 19.96
N SER A 618 -9.38 12.59 19.27
CA SER A 618 -9.01 11.29 19.84
C SER A 618 -7.65 11.34 20.54
N HIS A 619 -6.65 12.03 19.97
CA HIS A 619 -5.35 12.20 20.63
C HIS A 619 -5.41 13.13 21.86
N GLN A 620 -6.32 14.11 21.92
CA GLN A 620 -6.56 14.91 23.12
C GLN A 620 -7.24 14.08 24.22
N ASP A 621 -8.16 13.21 23.81
CA ASP A 621 -8.92 12.29 24.66
C ASP A 621 -8.10 11.04 25.07
N ASN A 622 -6.82 10.96 24.67
CA ASN A 622 -5.88 9.84 24.87
C ASN A 622 -6.27 8.50 24.21
N GLU A 623 -7.23 8.51 23.30
CA GLU A 623 -7.70 7.35 22.52
C GLU A 623 -6.60 6.75 21.64
N ARG A 624 -6.41 5.42 21.74
CA ARG A 624 -5.36 4.69 21.02
C ARG A 624 -5.93 3.74 19.98
N ILE A 625 -6.26 4.29 18.81
CA ILE A 625 -6.83 3.53 17.70
C ILE A 625 -5.73 2.75 16.96
N ALA A 626 -5.84 1.42 16.96
CA ALA A 626 -4.99 0.52 16.19
C ALA A 626 -5.13 0.74 14.67
N ILE A 627 -4.02 0.59 13.95
CA ILE A 627 -3.97 0.39 12.51
C ILE A 627 -3.99 -1.12 12.26
N VAL A 628 -5.04 -1.58 11.59
CA VAL A 628 -5.27 -3.00 11.31
C VAL A 628 -4.37 -3.43 10.15
N PRO A 629 -3.51 -4.46 10.29
CA PRO A 629 -2.64 -4.92 9.21
C PRO A 629 -3.45 -5.40 8.01
N HIS A 630 -2.96 -5.13 6.80
CA HIS A 630 -3.67 -5.45 5.55
C HIS A 630 -3.96 -6.96 5.40
N LEU A 631 -3.03 -7.81 5.84
CA LEU A 631 -3.13 -9.28 5.82
C LEU A 631 -3.58 -9.88 7.18
N GLY A 632 -4.23 -9.08 8.03
CA GLY A 632 -4.62 -9.47 9.38
C GLY A 632 -3.46 -9.67 10.36
N TYR A 633 -3.78 -10.06 11.60
CA TYR A 633 -2.78 -10.31 12.64
C TYR A 633 -2.18 -11.72 12.56
N GLU A 634 -2.86 -12.66 11.90
CA GLU A 634 -2.34 -14.00 11.61
C GLU A 634 -1.18 -13.98 10.59
N LYS A 635 -0.21 -14.88 10.73
CA LYS A 635 0.77 -15.17 9.67
C LYS A 635 0.13 -16.10 8.65
N ARG A 636 -0.56 -15.55 7.65
CA ARG A 636 -1.07 -16.30 6.49
C ARG A 636 0.06 -17.14 5.88
N GLY A 637 -0.18 -18.44 5.70
CA GLY A 637 0.60 -19.28 4.79
C GLY A 637 0.32 -18.90 3.32
N LYS A 638 1.09 -19.45 2.38
CA LYS A 638 0.89 -19.14 0.94
C LYS A 638 -0.20 -19.96 0.25
N GLN A 639 -0.74 -20.98 0.94
CA GLN A 639 -1.70 -21.94 0.40
C GLN A 639 -3.11 -21.34 0.20
N SER A 640 -3.72 -21.63 -0.96
CA SER A 640 -5.04 -21.13 -1.37
C SER A 640 -6.20 -21.96 -0.80
N THR A 641 -7.43 -21.43 -0.83
CA THR A 641 -8.62 -22.17 -0.37
C THR A 641 -8.88 -23.42 -1.21
N ILE A 642 -8.66 -23.38 -2.52
CA ILE A 642 -8.78 -24.56 -3.40
C ILE A 642 -7.74 -25.63 -3.06
N ALA A 643 -6.48 -25.23 -2.78
CA ALA A 643 -5.44 -26.15 -2.32
C ALA A 643 -5.78 -26.78 -0.96
N ARG A 644 -6.30 -26.00 0.00
CA ARG A 644 -6.72 -26.51 1.31
C ARG A 644 -7.87 -27.50 1.23
N LYS A 645 -8.90 -27.24 0.41
CA LYS A 645 -9.99 -28.20 0.17
C LYS A 645 -9.49 -29.46 -0.55
N TYR A 646 -8.56 -29.32 -1.49
CA TYR A 646 -7.95 -30.45 -2.18
C TYR A 646 -7.15 -31.37 -1.24
N LEU A 647 -6.32 -30.79 -0.37
CA LEU A 647 -5.52 -31.58 0.57
C LEU A 647 -6.41 -32.26 1.62
N LYS A 648 -7.57 -31.70 1.99
CA LYS A 648 -8.59 -32.43 2.78
C LYS A 648 -9.16 -33.62 2.04
N TRP A 649 -9.59 -33.44 0.78
CA TRP A 649 -10.12 -34.52 -0.05
C TRP A 649 -9.11 -35.68 -0.16
N ARG A 650 -7.87 -35.39 -0.54
CA ARG A 650 -6.80 -36.41 -0.65
C ARG A 650 -6.45 -37.05 0.70
N ALA A 651 -6.55 -36.32 1.81
CA ALA A 651 -6.36 -36.89 3.14
C ALA A 651 -7.46 -37.90 3.49
N GLU A 652 -8.73 -37.61 3.18
CA GLU A 652 -9.87 -38.51 3.46
C GLU A 652 -9.99 -39.70 2.50
N GLU A 653 -9.47 -39.55 1.28
CA GLU A 653 -9.36 -40.59 0.26
C GLU A 653 -8.22 -41.57 0.61
N GLU A 654 -6.99 -41.06 0.76
CA GLU A 654 -5.80 -41.90 0.98
C GLU A 654 -5.75 -42.53 2.38
N MET A 655 -6.37 -41.90 3.40
CA MET A 655 -6.55 -42.51 4.73
C MET A 655 -7.60 -43.65 4.71
N ARG A 656 -8.59 -43.58 3.81
CA ARG A 656 -9.65 -44.60 3.67
C ARG A 656 -9.14 -45.81 2.90
N ASP A 657 -8.45 -45.56 1.79
CA ASP A 657 -8.11 -46.60 0.82
C ASP A 657 -6.74 -47.22 1.12
N ASN A 658 -5.76 -46.42 1.58
CA ASN A 658 -4.38 -46.85 1.84
C ASN A 658 -3.95 -46.74 3.33
N GLY A 659 -4.75 -46.10 4.19
CA GLY A 659 -4.39 -45.84 5.59
C GLY A 659 -3.24 -44.83 5.75
N TRP A 660 -3.01 -43.96 4.76
CA TRP A 660 -1.89 -43.01 4.74
C TRP A 660 -2.25 -41.66 5.35
N THR A 661 -1.28 -41.02 6.00
CA THR A 661 -1.45 -39.77 6.75
C THR A 661 -0.86 -38.57 6.01
N LEU A 662 -1.74 -37.69 5.50
CA LEU A 662 -1.34 -36.44 4.85
C LEU A 662 -1.19 -35.30 5.87
N ARG A 663 0.00 -34.71 5.94
CA ARG A 663 0.30 -33.52 6.75
C ARG A 663 0.26 -32.25 5.89
N PHE A 664 -0.57 -31.28 6.26
CA PHE A 664 -0.73 -29.99 5.57
C PHE A 664 -1.05 -28.86 6.56
N ILE A 665 -1.35 -27.63 6.09
CA ILE A 665 -1.43 -26.43 6.95
C ILE A 665 -2.45 -26.51 8.10
N GLU A 666 -3.49 -27.35 7.98
CA GLU A 666 -4.54 -27.51 8.99
C GLU A 666 -4.32 -28.69 9.95
N THR A 667 -3.36 -29.58 9.67
CA THR A 667 -3.13 -30.76 10.51
C THR A 667 -2.29 -30.41 11.76
N PRO A 668 -2.33 -31.23 12.82
CA PRO A 668 -1.44 -31.07 13.96
C PRO A 668 0.04 -30.98 13.52
N GLY A 669 0.69 -29.86 13.83
CA GLY A 669 2.06 -29.56 13.39
C GLY A 669 2.20 -28.79 12.05
N GLY A 670 1.12 -28.56 11.31
CA GLY A 670 1.06 -27.72 10.10
C GLY A 670 1.95 -28.18 8.94
N GLU A 671 2.18 -27.28 7.98
CA GLU A 671 3.08 -27.47 6.80
C GLU A 671 4.39 -28.17 7.17
N TYR A 672 4.78 -29.20 6.42
CA TYR A 672 6.09 -29.82 6.57
C TYR A 672 7.20 -28.86 6.12
N LYS A 673 8.29 -28.75 6.90
CA LYS A 673 9.44 -27.86 6.62
C LYS A 673 10.62 -28.67 6.09
N TYR A 674 10.91 -28.49 4.81
CA TYR A 674 12.05 -29.11 4.13
C TYR A 674 13.13 -28.04 3.85
N GLY A 675 14.11 -27.95 4.76
CA GLY A 675 15.13 -26.90 4.72
C GLY A 675 14.53 -25.51 4.76
N ASN A 676 14.70 -24.73 3.69
CA ASN A 676 14.14 -23.38 3.56
C ASN A 676 12.70 -23.35 2.99
N TYR A 677 12.10 -24.50 2.65
CA TYR A 677 10.80 -24.59 1.99
C TYR A 677 9.71 -25.12 2.93
N SER A 678 8.48 -24.65 2.73
CA SER A 678 7.28 -25.45 3.04
C SER A 678 7.04 -26.44 1.91
N LEU A 679 6.41 -27.57 2.24
CA LEU A 679 5.59 -28.36 1.31
C LEU A 679 4.12 -27.99 1.57
N ASP A 680 3.28 -27.96 0.53
CA ASP A 680 1.84 -27.73 0.69
C ASP A 680 1.18 -28.91 1.42
N GLY A 681 1.51 -30.14 1.00
CA GLY A 681 1.19 -31.39 1.67
C GLY A 681 2.39 -32.34 1.70
N MET A 682 2.46 -33.19 2.72
CA MET A 682 3.45 -34.26 2.85
C MET A 682 2.75 -35.53 3.33
N MET A 683 2.63 -36.54 2.46
CA MET A 683 2.03 -37.83 2.78
C MET A 683 3.10 -38.78 3.33
N GLU A 684 2.87 -39.26 4.54
CA GLU A 684 3.63 -40.37 5.10
C GLU A 684 3.13 -41.67 4.46
N ARG A 685 4.03 -42.42 3.82
CA ARG A 685 3.68 -43.67 3.11
C ARG A 685 4.47 -44.85 3.70
N PRO A 686 3.98 -45.47 4.79
CA PRO A 686 4.67 -46.60 5.42
C PRO A 686 4.99 -47.72 4.44
N GLY A 687 6.24 -48.20 4.44
CA GLY A 687 6.71 -49.25 3.52
C GLY A 687 7.18 -48.76 2.14
N MET A 688 6.93 -47.51 1.75
CA MET A 688 7.51 -46.91 0.53
C MET A 688 8.95 -46.43 0.76
N ALA A 689 9.74 -46.41 -0.30
CA ALA A 689 11.12 -45.91 -0.27
C ALA A 689 11.24 -44.38 -0.07
N LYS A 690 10.15 -43.63 -0.31
CA LYS A 690 10.04 -42.18 -0.06
C LYS A 690 8.61 -41.79 0.33
N ASN A 691 8.49 -40.75 1.16
CA ASN A 691 7.24 -40.02 1.35
C ASN A 691 6.90 -39.16 0.10
N LEU A 692 5.64 -38.77 -0.04
CA LEU A 692 5.17 -37.94 -1.16
C LEU A 692 5.03 -36.49 -0.72
N ALA A 693 5.63 -35.57 -1.47
CA ALA A 693 5.39 -34.13 -1.36
C ALA A 693 4.34 -33.73 -2.40
N ILE A 694 3.25 -33.11 -1.96
CA ILE A 694 2.21 -32.55 -2.84
C ILE A 694 2.39 -31.03 -2.86
N GLU A 695 2.49 -30.44 -4.05
CA GLU A 695 2.58 -28.99 -4.30
C GLU A 695 1.38 -28.55 -5.14
N VAL A 696 0.60 -27.57 -4.67
CA VAL A 696 -0.65 -27.17 -5.34
C VAL A 696 -0.51 -25.80 -6.00
N ASN A 697 -0.09 -25.82 -7.26
CA ASN A 697 0.30 -24.64 -8.03
C ASN A 697 -0.91 -23.87 -8.58
N GLY A 698 -1.12 -22.65 -8.06
CA GLY A 698 -1.99 -21.65 -8.69
C GLY A 698 -1.50 -21.28 -10.09
N CYS A 699 -2.35 -21.41 -11.11
CA CYS A 699 -1.89 -21.47 -12.51
C CYS A 699 -1.24 -20.18 -12.99
N TYR A 700 -1.74 -19.03 -12.52
CA TYR A 700 -1.20 -17.71 -12.83
C TYR A 700 0.15 -17.44 -12.14
N TRP A 701 0.34 -17.91 -10.91
CA TRP A 701 1.54 -17.66 -10.10
C TRP A 701 2.71 -18.60 -10.43
N HIS A 702 2.40 -19.79 -10.94
CA HIS A 702 3.38 -20.83 -11.27
C HIS A 702 3.52 -21.09 -12.78
N ALA A 703 2.92 -20.24 -13.62
CA ALA A 703 3.02 -20.28 -15.08
C ALA A 703 2.65 -21.67 -15.67
N CYS A 704 1.42 -22.12 -15.40
CA CYS A 704 0.95 -23.44 -15.82
C CYS A 704 1.14 -23.66 -17.33
N PRO A 705 1.85 -24.73 -17.77
CA PRO A 705 2.12 -24.99 -19.19
C PRO A 705 0.87 -25.08 -20.08
N ASN A 706 -0.29 -25.41 -19.52
CA ASN A 706 -1.55 -25.53 -20.28
C ASN A 706 -2.31 -24.19 -20.38
N CYS A 707 -2.25 -23.34 -19.36
CA CYS A 707 -2.91 -22.02 -19.37
C CYS A 707 -2.02 -20.93 -19.97
N PHE A 708 -0.70 -21.08 -19.84
CA PHE A 708 0.33 -20.14 -20.27
C PHE A 708 1.41 -20.93 -21.05
N PRO A 709 1.08 -21.47 -22.24
CA PRO A 709 2.01 -22.30 -23.01
C PRO A 709 3.21 -21.49 -23.49
N ASP A 710 2.95 -20.32 -24.09
CA ASP A 710 3.94 -19.31 -24.48
C ASP A 710 4.91 -19.01 -23.33
N GLN A 711 6.19 -18.88 -23.66
CA GLN A 711 7.25 -18.62 -22.68
C GLN A 711 7.40 -17.12 -22.37
N GLU A 712 7.04 -16.23 -23.31
CA GLU A 712 7.17 -14.78 -23.16
C GLU A 712 5.98 -14.15 -22.41
N ALA A 713 4.81 -14.81 -22.40
CA ALA A 713 3.63 -14.42 -21.66
C ALA A 713 3.95 -13.97 -20.21
N ILE A 714 3.67 -12.71 -19.91
CA ILE A 714 3.85 -12.12 -18.58
C ILE A 714 2.73 -12.59 -17.65
N VAL A 715 3.11 -13.16 -16.50
CA VAL A 715 2.19 -13.85 -15.59
C VAL A 715 2.42 -13.41 -14.13
N GLY A 716 1.91 -14.16 -13.15
CA GLY A 716 1.88 -13.84 -11.72
C GLY A 716 3.26 -13.62 -11.11
N GLY A 717 3.73 -12.38 -11.20
CA GLY A 717 5.09 -11.98 -10.84
C GLY A 717 5.53 -10.71 -11.57
N GLY A 718 5.06 -10.50 -12.81
CA GLY A 718 5.75 -9.63 -13.77
C GLY A 718 6.90 -10.35 -14.49
N GLU A 719 7.17 -11.59 -14.13
CA GLU A 719 8.10 -12.49 -14.80
C GLU A 719 7.44 -13.15 -16.03
N THR A 720 8.25 -13.52 -17.01
CA THR A 720 7.79 -14.34 -18.14
C THR A 720 7.48 -15.76 -17.67
N ALA A 721 6.53 -16.42 -18.33
CA ALA A 721 6.11 -17.77 -18.01
C ALA A 721 7.26 -18.79 -18.09
N GLY A 722 8.27 -18.56 -18.95
CA GLY A 722 9.50 -19.36 -19.00
C GLY A 722 10.38 -19.20 -17.75
N ALA A 723 10.55 -17.97 -17.25
CA ALA A 723 11.37 -17.69 -16.07
C ALA A 723 10.81 -18.33 -14.79
N ILE A 724 9.49 -18.24 -14.58
CA ILE A 724 8.81 -18.89 -13.45
C ILE A 724 8.96 -20.41 -13.51
N ARG A 725 8.69 -21.04 -14.66
CA ARG A 725 8.88 -22.49 -14.85
C ARG A 725 10.32 -22.93 -14.54
N ALA A 726 11.32 -22.15 -14.97
CA ALA A 726 12.74 -22.43 -14.70
C ALA A 726 13.17 -22.22 -13.24
N ARG A 727 12.51 -21.31 -12.50
CA ARG A 727 12.70 -21.12 -11.05
C ARG A 727 12.11 -22.28 -10.27
N ASP A 728 10.86 -22.63 -10.55
CA ASP A 728 10.11 -23.60 -9.75
C ASP A 728 10.62 -25.03 -10.00
N ALA A 729 11.09 -25.35 -11.20
CA ALA A 729 11.81 -26.58 -11.50
C ALA A 729 13.08 -26.78 -10.62
N LYS A 730 13.76 -25.70 -10.21
CA LYS A 730 14.91 -25.80 -9.28
C LYS A 730 14.48 -26.19 -7.87
N ARG A 731 13.34 -25.64 -7.39
CA ARG A 731 12.74 -26.02 -6.09
C ARG A 731 12.31 -27.50 -6.11
N VAL A 732 11.56 -27.91 -7.14
CA VAL A 732 11.11 -29.30 -7.32
C VAL A 732 12.30 -30.27 -7.35
N LYS A 733 13.35 -29.97 -8.12
CA LYS A 733 14.58 -30.79 -8.19
C LYS A 733 15.36 -30.88 -6.86
N GLN A 734 15.13 -29.96 -5.92
CA GLN A 734 15.68 -30.08 -4.57
C GLN A 734 14.81 -30.95 -3.67
N ILE A 735 13.48 -30.81 -3.72
CA ILE A 735 12.53 -31.64 -2.92
C ILE A 735 12.57 -33.10 -3.36
N ALA A 736 12.65 -33.36 -4.68
CA ALA A 736 12.69 -34.70 -5.27
C ALA A 736 13.93 -35.55 -4.92
N ARG A 737 14.89 -34.99 -4.17
CA ARG A 737 16.02 -35.73 -3.59
C ARG A 737 15.52 -36.71 -2.53
N ASP A 738 14.73 -36.22 -1.60
CA ASP A 738 14.34 -36.96 -0.38
C ASP A 738 12.87 -37.39 -0.41
N PHE A 739 12.05 -36.75 -1.26
CA PHE A 739 10.65 -37.09 -1.50
C PHE A 739 10.41 -37.56 -2.94
N GLU A 740 9.26 -38.17 -3.18
CA GLU A 740 8.59 -38.13 -4.49
C GLU A 740 7.78 -36.81 -4.56
N VAL A 741 7.58 -36.21 -5.74
CA VAL A 741 6.91 -34.90 -5.85
C VAL A 741 5.76 -34.95 -6.85
N GLU A 742 4.55 -34.71 -6.36
CA GLU A 742 3.33 -34.55 -7.14
C GLU A 742 3.00 -33.04 -7.26
N ILE A 743 2.82 -32.55 -8.49
CA ILE A 743 2.52 -31.13 -8.75
C ILE A 743 1.14 -31.03 -9.37
N ILE A 744 0.23 -30.35 -8.69
CA ILE A 744 -1.18 -30.30 -9.06
C ILE A 744 -1.58 -28.87 -9.34
N TRP A 745 -2.05 -28.65 -10.57
CA TRP A 745 -2.35 -27.33 -11.10
C TRP A 745 -3.80 -26.94 -10.80
N GLU A 746 -4.02 -25.68 -10.44
CA GLU A 746 -5.35 -25.11 -10.18
C GLU A 746 -6.35 -25.38 -11.31
N CYS A 747 -5.95 -25.30 -12.58
CA CYS A 747 -6.82 -25.63 -13.72
C CYS A 747 -7.12 -27.13 -13.87
N HIS A 748 -6.25 -28.00 -13.34
CA HIS A 748 -6.53 -29.44 -13.26
C HIS A 748 -7.58 -29.68 -12.16
N LEU A 749 -7.43 -29.05 -10.99
CA LEU A 749 -8.42 -29.12 -9.93
C LEU A 749 -9.81 -28.61 -10.37
N MET A 750 -9.87 -27.49 -11.11
CA MET A 750 -11.15 -27.00 -11.65
C MET A 750 -11.81 -28.04 -12.56
N ARG A 751 -11.04 -28.74 -13.41
CA ARG A 751 -11.57 -29.80 -14.26
C ARG A 751 -11.99 -31.05 -13.47
N MET A 752 -11.21 -31.45 -12.47
CA MET A 752 -11.62 -32.54 -11.57
C MET A 752 -12.95 -32.21 -10.87
N LEU A 753 -13.20 -30.94 -10.53
CA LEU A 753 -14.48 -30.46 -9.98
C LEU A 753 -15.61 -30.33 -11.03
N GLU A 754 -15.32 -30.53 -12.31
CA GLU A 754 -16.30 -30.66 -13.39
C GLU A 754 -16.56 -32.13 -13.74
N GLU A 755 -15.52 -32.99 -13.68
CA GLU A 755 -15.54 -34.41 -14.04
C GLU A 755 -15.95 -35.34 -12.89
N ASP A 756 -15.67 -35.01 -11.63
CA ASP A 756 -16.03 -35.79 -10.43
C ASP A 756 -17.09 -35.07 -9.56
N PRO A 757 -18.36 -35.52 -9.61
CA PRO A 757 -19.43 -34.98 -8.78
C PRO A 757 -19.25 -35.20 -7.26
N ALA A 758 -18.51 -36.23 -6.84
CA ALA A 758 -18.28 -36.54 -5.42
C ALA A 758 -17.21 -35.59 -4.85
N MET A 759 -16.09 -35.41 -5.55
CA MET A 759 -15.10 -34.38 -5.21
C MET A 759 -15.74 -32.98 -5.23
N LYS A 760 -16.59 -32.67 -6.22
CA LYS A 760 -17.35 -31.41 -6.28
C LYS A 760 -18.25 -31.23 -5.05
N ALA A 761 -19.06 -32.24 -4.71
CA ALA A 761 -19.93 -32.21 -3.54
C ALA A 761 -19.15 -32.08 -2.23
N PHE A 762 -17.97 -32.68 -2.12
CA PHE A 762 -17.07 -32.48 -0.99
C PHE A 762 -16.55 -31.04 -0.92
N PHE A 763 -16.11 -30.47 -2.05
CA PHE A 763 -15.63 -29.08 -2.10
C PHE A 763 -16.72 -28.07 -1.78
N ASP A 764 -17.95 -28.27 -2.26
CA ASP A 764 -19.08 -27.37 -1.99
C ASP A 764 -19.50 -27.43 -0.51
N ASN A 765 -19.49 -28.62 0.10
CA ASN A 765 -19.88 -28.78 1.51
C ASN A 765 -18.74 -28.52 2.52
N THR A 766 -17.48 -28.62 2.14
CA THR A 766 -16.33 -28.39 3.04
C THR A 766 -16.32 -26.95 3.56
N PRO A 767 -16.42 -26.72 4.88
CA PRO A 767 -16.37 -25.37 5.47
C PRO A 767 -15.05 -24.62 5.20
N ASP A 768 -15.14 -23.30 4.97
CA ASP A 768 -13.94 -22.46 4.90
C ASP A 768 -13.38 -22.15 6.29
N SER A 769 -12.49 -23.02 6.73
CA SER A 769 -11.59 -22.87 7.88
C SER A 769 -10.44 -21.86 7.64
N GLY A 770 -10.49 -21.06 6.57
CA GLY A 770 -9.50 -20.05 6.22
C GLY A 770 -9.22 -19.03 7.32
N PRO A 771 -8.07 -18.32 7.28
CA PRO A 771 -7.77 -17.23 8.22
C PRO A 771 -8.87 -16.14 8.21
N ILE A 772 -8.98 -15.38 9.30
CA ILE A 772 -9.97 -14.30 9.42
C ILE A 772 -9.60 -13.11 8.53
N GLU A 773 -10.43 -12.84 7.53
CA GLU A 773 -10.45 -11.57 6.81
C GLU A 773 -11.49 -10.62 7.40
N PHE A 774 -11.04 -9.47 7.91
CA PHE A 774 -11.91 -8.44 8.47
C PHE A 774 -12.93 -7.88 7.47
N ARG A 775 -12.71 -8.04 6.16
CA ARG A 775 -13.65 -7.57 5.12
C ARG A 775 -14.82 -8.52 4.89
N ASP A 776 -14.70 -9.78 5.28
CA ASP A 776 -15.81 -10.74 5.22
C ASP A 776 -16.90 -10.32 6.20
N ALA A 777 -16.53 -9.92 7.42
CA ALA A 777 -17.43 -9.34 8.43
C ALA A 777 -17.94 -7.91 8.10
N PHE A 778 -17.38 -7.22 7.11
CA PHE A 778 -17.74 -5.84 6.78
C PHE A 778 -18.90 -5.77 5.79
N PHE A 779 -20.14 -5.82 6.28
CA PHE A 779 -21.36 -5.67 5.47
C PHE A 779 -21.92 -4.23 5.48
N GLY A 780 -22.86 -3.94 4.58
CA GLY A 780 -23.60 -2.67 4.54
C GLY A 780 -24.77 -2.61 5.55
N GLY A 781 -25.72 -1.72 5.28
CA GLY A 781 -27.06 -1.77 5.89
C GLY A 781 -27.93 -2.89 5.29
N ARG A 782 -29.14 -3.08 5.84
CA ARG A 782 -30.15 -3.99 5.28
C ARG A 782 -30.97 -3.26 4.22
N THR A 783 -31.04 -3.79 3.00
CA THR A 783 -31.85 -3.21 1.93
C THR A 783 -32.60 -4.30 1.18
N GLY A 784 -33.91 -4.15 1.01
CA GLY A 784 -34.73 -5.00 0.15
C GLY A 784 -36.20 -5.06 0.57
N PRO A 785 -37.08 -5.58 -0.29
CA PRO A 785 -38.48 -5.82 0.04
C PRO A 785 -38.66 -6.99 1.02
N ASP A 786 -39.81 -6.96 1.67
CA ASP A 786 -40.52 -8.08 2.29
C ASP A 786 -41.86 -8.31 1.54
N CYS A 787 -42.39 -7.25 0.90
CA CYS A 787 -43.52 -7.27 -0.02
C CYS A 787 -43.24 -6.36 -1.23
N LEU A 788 -43.79 -6.68 -2.42
CA LEU A 788 -43.65 -5.83 -3.62
C LEU A 788 -44.82 -4.87 -3.85
N ALA A 789 -46.01 -5.12 -3.27
CA ALA A 789 -47.18 -4.26 -3.46
C ALA A 789 -48.03 -4.21 -2.18
N MET A 790 -48.27 -3.00 -1.67
CA MET A 790 -49.03 -2.79 -0.43
C MET A 790 -49.88 -1.52 -0.55
N GLY A 791 -51.21 -1.66 -0.45
CA GLY A 791 -52.14 -0.54 -0.46
C GLY A 791 -53.14 -0.56 0.69
N ILE A 792 -53.70 0.61 1.04
CA ILE A 792 -54.81 0.75 2.00
C ILE A 792 -56.19 0.57 1.33
N MET A 793 -56.23 0.36 0.02
CA MET A 793 -57.44 0.11 -0.76
C MET A 793 -57.39 -1.31 -1.36
N LYS A 794 -58.52 -2.01 -1.36
CA LYS A 794 -58.71 -3.25 -2.13
C LYS A 794 -58.99 -2.93 -3.62
N PRO A 795 -58.81 -3.89 -4.55
CA PRO A 795 -59.14 -3.70 -5.97
C PRO A 795 -60.61 -3.36 -6.27
N ASN A 796 -61.55 -3.68 -5.36
CA ASN A 796 -62.96 -3.31 -5.45
C ASN A 796 -63.28 -1.88 -4.93
N GLY A 797 -62.27 -1.10 -4.55
CA GLY A 797 -62.44 0.26 -4.00
C GLY A 797 -62.75 0.33 -2.49
N GLU A 798 -62.79 -0.80 -1.79
CA GLU A 798 -63.01 -0.85 -0.34
C GLU A 798 -61.74 -0.43 0.43
N LYS A 799 -61.88 0.43 1.45
CA LYS A 799 -60.75 0.81 2.32
C LYS A 799 -60.46 -0.29 3.35
N LEU A 800 -59.23 -0.79 3.36
CA LEU A 800 -58.73 -1.71 4.39
C LEU A 800 -58.51 -0.96 5.71
N ASN A 801 -58.72 -1.64 6.86
CA ASN A 801 -58.48 -1.04 8.17
C ASN A 801 -57.00 -1.04 8.58
N ARG A 802 -56.12 -0.54 7.69
CA ARG A 802 -54.68 -0.38 7.96
C ARG A 802 -54.16 0.97 7.51
N SER A 803 -53.08 1.41 8.14
CA SER A 803 -52.25 2.53 7.71
C SER A 803 -50.88 2.01 7.27
N ILE A 804 -50.32 2.59 6.21
CA ILE A 804 -48.93 2.36 5.78
C ILE A 804 -48.08 3.47 6.39
N LYS A 805 -46.92 3.09 6.95
CA LYS A 805 -45.93 3.98 7.57
C LYS A 805 -44.55 3.75 6.97
N ILE A 806 -43.84 4.86 6.77
CA ILE A 806 -42.42 4.88 6.42
C ILE A 806 -41.74 5.73 7.47
N LYS A 807 -40.78 5.15 8.20
CA LYS A 807 -40.05 5.85 9.24
C LYS A 807 -38.56 5.76 9.03
N ASP A 808 -37.90 6.89 9.23
CA ASP A 808 -36.47 7.10 9.00
C ASP A 808 -35.77 7.33 10.34
N PHE A 809 -34.62 6.70 10.57
CA PHE A 809 -33.85 6.91 11.79
C PHE A 809 -33.18 8.29 11.79
N ASN A 810 -33.37 9.03 12.88
CA ASN A 810 -32.71 10.31 13.13
C ASN A 810 -31.19 10.16 13.28
N SER A 811 -30.50 10.14 12.13
CA SER A 811 -29.05 9.96 12.01
C SER A 811 -28.54 8.62 12.60
N LEU A 812 -28.95 7.49 12.00
CA LEU A 812 -28.62 6.13 12.47
C LEU A 812 -27.14 5.95 12.81
N TYR A 813 -26.23 6.11 11.84
CA TYR A 813 -24.79 5.89 12.07
C TYR A 813 -24.21 6.81 13.15
N PRO A 814 -24.47 8.14 13.18
CA PRO A 814 -24.13 8.98 14.33
C PRO A 814 -24.69 8.50 15.68
N SER A 815 -25.92 7.99 15.75
CA SER A 815 -26.46 7.43 17.00
C SER A 815 -25.69 6.18 17.46
N ARG A 816 -25.33 5.29 16.53
CA ARG A 816 -24.55 4.08 16.85
C ARG A 816 -23.12 4.43 17.22
N ASN A 817 -22.53 5.46 16.62
CA ASN A 817 -21.22 5.97 17.02
C ASN A 817 -21.24 6.60 18.42
N MET A 818 -22.40 7.11 18.89
CA MET A 818 -22.55 7.65 20.25
C MET A 818 -22.71 6.56 21.32
N PHE A 819 -23.50 5.52 21.04
CA PHE A 819 -23.97 4.56 22.05
C PHE A 819 -23.36 3.15 21.96
N THR A 820 -22.43 2.91 21.02
CA THR A 820 -21.76 1.60 20.89
C THR A 820 -20.35 1.66 21.47
N LYS A 821 -19.94 0.61 22.18
CA LYS A 821 -18.55 0.39 22.65
C LYS A 821 -17.69 -0.16 21.48
N TYR A 822 -16.61 0.53 21.13
CA TYR A 822 -15.73 0.22 20.01
C TYR A 822 -14.41 -0.41 20.47
N PRO A 823 -13.88 -1.43 19.75
CA PRO A 823 -12.53 -1.92 19.97
C PRO A 823 -11.51 -0.96 19.34
N ILE A 824 -10.61 -0.44 20.17
CA ILE A 824 -9.53 0.47 19.78
C ILE A 824 -8.16 -0.23 19.76
N GLY A 825 -7.96 -1.24 20.62
CA GLY A 825 -6.67 -1.92 20.81
C GLY A 825 -6.30 -2.93 19.72
N HIS A 826 -5.29 -3.77 20.00
CA HIS A 826 -4.88 -4.86 19.13
C HIS A 826 -5.44 -6.20 19.64
N PRO A 827 -6.14 -6.99 18.81
CA PRO A 827 -6.75 -8.23 19.27
C PRO A 827 -5.72 -9.34 19.48
N THR A 828 -6.01 -10.22 20.44
CA THR A 828 -5.38 -11.54 20.53
C THR A 828 -6.00 -12.48 19.50
N LEU A 829 -5.19 -13.17 18.70
CA LEU A 829 -5.65 -14.28 17.86
C LEU A 829 -5.79 -15.55 18.70
N LEU A 830 -6.99 -16.13 18.70
CA LEU A 830 -7.29 -17.43 19.26
C LEU A 830 -7.56 -18.40 18.10
N LYS A 831 -6.74 -19.44 17.98
CA LYS A 831 -7.08 -20.62 17.17
C LYS A 831 -7.83 -21.60 18.06
N MET A 832 -9.01 -22.01 17.62
CA MET A 832 -9.84 -22.97 18.36
C MET A 832 -10.01 -24.26 17.56
N ASP A 833 -10.36 -24.14 16.28
CA ASP A 833 -10.72 -25.20 15.35
C ASP A 833 -11.40 -26.43 15.99
N LYS A 834 -12.52 -26.12 16.67
CA LYS A 834 -13.19 -27.03 17.59
C LYS A 834 -14.69 -27.00 17.36
N ASP A 835 -15.31 -28.17 17.42
CA ASP A 835 -16.77 -28.31 17.41
C ASP A 835 -17.36 -27.91 18.77
N VAL A 836 -18.50 -27.25 18.74
CA VAL A 836 -19.16 -26.62 19.90
C VAL A 836 -20.68 -26.75 19.79
N GLU A 837 -21.39 -26.55 20.90
CA GLU A 837 -22.86 -26.50 20.91
C GLU A 837 -23.32 -25.17 21.52
N TRP A 838 -23.16 -24.08 20.76
CA TRP A 838 -23.61 -22.77 21.22
C TRP A 838 -25.03 -22.51 20.74
N THR A 839 -25.94 -22.39 21.70
CA THR A 839 -27.39 -22.14 21.50
C THR A 839 -27.88 -20.90 22.24
N LYS A 840 -27.03 -20.28 23.08
CA LYS A 840 -27.28 -19.05 23.83
C LYS A 840 -26.01 -18.19 23.90
N PRO A 841 -26.10 -16.86 24.01
CA PRO A 841 -24.93 -15.96 24.13
C PRO A 841 -23.91 -16.40 25.20
N VAL A 842 -24.36 -16.90 26.35
CA VAL A 842 -23.49 -17.34 27.45
C VAL A 842 -22.61 -18.57 27.13
N HIS A 843 -22.87 -19.27 26.02
CA HIS A 843 -22.02 -20.38 25.56
C HIS A 843 -20.78 -19.88 24.80
N MET A 844 -20.75 -18.60 24.38
CA MET A 844 -19.74 -18.01 23.47
C MET A 844 -18.40 -17.73 24.18
N VAL A 845 -17.73 -18.80 24.63
CA VAL A 845 -16.51 -18.74 25.45
C VAL A 845 -15.32 -19.48 24.82
N ASP A 846 -14.11 -19.10 25.21
CA ASP A 846 -12.87 -19.79 24.87
C ASP A 846 -12.66 -21.07 25.71
N ASN A 847 -11.54 -21.77 25.46
CA ASN A 847 -11.19 -23.00 26.19
C ASN A 847 -10.93 -22.78 27.70
N ASP A 848 -10.70 -21.54 28.15
CA ASP A 848 -10.54 -21.18 29.56
C ASP A 848 -11.87 -20.71 30.18
N GLY A 849 -12.98 -20.80 29.44
CA GLY A 849 -14.32 -20.36 29.87
C GLY A 849 -14.54 -18.83 29.82
N ARG A 850 -13.68 -18.06 29.14
CA ARG A 850 -13.80 -16.59 29.06
C ARG A 850 -14.59 -16.14 27.83
N PRO A 851 -15.43 -15.09 27.91
CA PRO A 851 -16.19 -14.57 26.76
C PRO A 851 -15.31 -14.20 25.55
N LEU A 852 -15.82 -14.48 24.35
CA LEU A 852 -15.15 -14.19 23.08
C LEU A 852 -15.56 -12.81 22.51
N GLU A 853 -15.27 -11.75 23.26
CA GLU A 853 -15.54 -10.36 22.84
C GLU A 853 -14.64 -9.93 21.66
N GLY A 854 -15.15 -10.09 20.43
CA GLY A 854 -14.45 -9.63 19.23
C GLY A 854 -15.07 -10.06 17.90
N ILE A 855 -14.24 -10.57 16.99
CA ILE A 855 -14.63 -11.05 15.65
C ILE A 855 -14.33 -12.55 15.59
N ILE A 856 -15.35 -13.33 15.27
CA ILE A 856 -15.33 -14.80 15.33
C ILE A 856 -15.54 -15.35 13.92
N LYS A 857 -14.81 -16.40 13.55
CA LYS A 857 -15.08 -17.21 12.36
C LYS A 857 -15.56 -18.60 12.77
N CYS A 858 -16.78 -18.93 12.38
CA CYS A 858 -17.52 -20.10 12.84
C CYS A 858 -18.41 -20.68 11.74
N PHE A 859 -18.86 -21.91 11.92
CA PHE A 859 -19.95 -22.50 11.15
C PHE A 859 -21.26 -22.30 11.91
N VAL A 860 -22.23 -21.64 11.26
CA VAL A 860 -23.52 -21.27 11.85
C VAL A 860 -24.66 -21.96 11.11
N VAL A 861 -25.63 -22.45 11.87
CA VAL A 861 -26.83 -23.13 11.42
C VAL A 861 -28.04 -22.26 11.83
N PRO A 862 -28.77 -21.66 10.88
CA PRO A 862 -30.00 -20.95 11.19
C PRO A 862 -31.08 -21.89 11.76
N PRO A 863 -32.02 -21.40 12.59
CA PRO A 863 -33.21 -22.17 12.98
C PRO A 863 -34.05 -22.54 11.75
N ARG A 864 -34.88 -23.59 11.82
CA ARG A 864 -35.77 -24.00 10.71
C ARG A 864 -37.00 -23.11 10.61
N HIS A 865 -37.63 -22.84 11.75
CA HIS A 865 -38.57 -21.75 11.96
C HIS A 865 -37.83 -20.74 12.83
N CYS A 866 -37.55 -19.55 12.32
CA CYS A 866 -36.83 -18.56 13.09
C CYS A 866 -37.81 -17.95 14.10
N LEU A 867 -37.41 -17.81 15.36
CA LEU A 867 -38.31 -17.46 16.47
C LEU A 867 -39.02 -16.09 16.34
N LEU A 868 -38.67 -15.33 15.31
CA LEU A 868 -39.16 -13.99 14.94
C LEU A 868 -39.19 -13.79 13.40
N ASP A 869 -39.07 -14.87 12.61
CA ASP A 869 -38.91 -15.00 11.13
C ASP A 869 -37.88 -14.11 10.39
N ILE A 870 -37.34 -13.06 11.01
CA ILE A 870 -36.37 -12.13 10.42
C ILE A 870 -34.95 -12.71 10.52
N PRO A 871 -34.25 -13.01 9.41
CA PRO A 871 -32.93 -13.63 9.48
C PRO A 871 -31.86 -12.62 9.91
N VAL A 872 -30.98 -13.02 10.83
CA VAL A 872 -30.05 -12.12 11.52
C VAL A 872 -28.74 -11.95 10.76
N ILE A 873 -28.11 -13.06 10.40
CA ILE A 873 -26.74 -13.13 9.89
C ILE A 873 -26.69 -12.70 8.41
N PRO A 874 -25.90 -11.66 8.05
CA PRO A 874 -25.62 -11.33 6.66
C PRO A 874 -24.62 -12.32 6.03
N VAL A 875 -24.80 -12.63 4.76
CA VAL A 875 -23.94 -13.52 3.97
C VAL A 875 -23.67 -12.92 2.58
N ARG A 876 -22.48 -13.15 2.02
CA ARG A 876 -22.18 -12.85 0.61
C ARG A 876 -22.35 -14.10 -0.25
N MET A 877 -23.20 -14.02 -1.25
CA MET A 877 -23.41 -15.11 -2.22
C MET A 877 -23.73 -14.50 -3.58
N ASN A 878 -23.09 -14.99 -4.66
CA ASN A 878 -23.30 -14.50 -6.03
C ASN A 878 -23.28 -12.95 -6.14
N ASN A 879 -22.22 -12.36 -5.58
CA ASN A 879 -21.95 -10.92 -5.45
C ASN A 879 -23.03 -10.06 -4.75
N ARG A 880 -24.01 -10.68 -4.08
CA ARG A 880 -25.08 -10.00 -3.32
C ARG A 880 -24.95 -10.27 -1.83
N THR A 881 -25.47 -9.34 -1.02
CA THR A 881 -25.66 -9.54 0.41
C THR A 881 -27.05 -10.12 0.63
N LEU A 882 -27.13 -11.29 1.25
CA LEU A 882 -28.37 -11.98 1.60
C LEU A 882 -28.47 -12.16 3.12
N PHE A 883 -29.68 -12.39 3.59
CA PHE A 883 -30.01 -12.77 4.98
C PHE A 883 -30.82 -14.07 4.87
N MET A 884 -30.20 -15.23 5.13
CA MET A 884 -30.71 -16.53 4.67
C MET A 884 -30.86 -17.56 5.80
N LEU A 885 -31.95 -18.33 5.77
CA LEU A 885 -32.24 -19.42 6.72
C LEU A 885 -31.81 -20.81 6.20
N CYS A 886 -31.34 -20.91 4.96
CA CYS A 886 -30.78 -22.14 4.40
C CYS A 886 -29.80 -21.81 3.26
N ARG A 887 -28.57 -22.33 3.34
CA ARG A 887 -27.56 -22.19 2.28
C ARG A 887 -28.05 -22.85 0.99
N ARG A 888 -28.45 -24.13 1.04
CA ARG A 888 -28.83 -24.89 -0.16
C ARG A 888 -30.04 -24.33 -0.91
N CYS A 889 -31.07 -23.83 -0.23
CA CYS A 889 -32.19 -23.14 -0.91
C CYS A 889 -31.72 -21.87 -1.65
N SER A 890 -30.76 -21.14 -1.06
CA SER A 890 -30.22 -19.91 -1.65
C SER A 890 -29.34 -20.21 -2.88
N GLU A 891 -28.60 -21.32 -2.85
CA GLU A 891 -27.85 -21.86 -3.99
C GLU A 891 -28.78 -22.29 -5.13
N MET A 892 -29.89 -22.99 -4.82
CA MET A 892 -30.86 -23.50 -5.79
C MET A 892 -31.67 -22.39 -6.48
N TYR A 893 -32.01 -21.32 -5.77
CA TYR A 893 -32.80 -20.20 -6.29
C TYR A 893 -31.98 -18.90 -6.36
N PRO A 894 -30.90 -18.84 -7.17
CA PRO A 894 -29.97 -17.73 -7.15
C PRO A 894 -30.54 -16.42 -7.72
N LYS A 895 -31.65 -16.47 -8.49
CA LYS A 895 -32.42 -15.28 -8.91
C LYS A 895 -33.49 -14.88 -7.88
N GLY A 896 -33.76 -15.71 -6.88
CA GLY A 896 -34.98 -15.67 -6.07
C GLY A 896 -36.11 -16.47 -6.72
N LEU A 897 -36.98 -17.01 -5.88
CA LEU A 897 -38.28 -17.60 -6.22
C LEU A 897 -39.27 -17.09 -5.18
N VAL A 898 -40.50 -16.80 -5.58
CA VAL A 898 -41.59 -16.48 -4.67
C VAL A 898 -42.71 -17.48 -4.91
N ASP A 899 -42.76 -18.47 -4.03
CA ASP A 899 -43.70 -19.58 -4.03
C ASP A 899 -44.30 -19.65 -2.61
N PRO A 900 -45.60 -19.33 -2.42
CA PRO A 900 -46.25 -19.33 -1.12
C PRO A 900 -46.29 -20.72 -0.44
N ASP A 901 -46.23 -21.80 -1.22
CA ASP A 901 -46.33 -23.18 -0.73
C ASP A 901 -44.94 -23.80 -0.51
N TYR A 902 -43.85 -23.09 -0.88
CA TYR A 902 -42.48 -23.61 -0.77
C TYR A 902 -42.03 -23.83 0.68
N ASN A 903 -41.86 -25.10 1.03
CA ASN A 903 -41.29 -25.53 2.30
C ASN A 903 -39.87 -26.08 2.09
N CYS A 904 -38.91 -25.60 2.88
CA CYS A 904 -37.49 -25.99 2.76
C CYS A 904 -37.30 -27.51 3.02
N PRO A 905 -36.93 -28.32 2.01
CA PRO A 905 -36.81 -29.77 2.16
C PRO A 905 -35.49 -30.20 2.82
N HIS A 906 -34.54 -29.29 3.00
CA HIS A 906 -33.25 -29.55 3.62
C HIS A 906 -33.40 -29.67 5.15
N PHE A 907 -32.77 -30.67 5.75
CA PHE A 907 -32.82 -30.95 7.20
C PHE A 907 -31.47 -30.74 7.86
N GLU A 908 -30.38 -31.10 7.17
CA GLU A 908 -29.07 -31.28 7.77
C GLU A 908 -28.33 -29.97 8.02
N ASP A 909 -27.54 -29.94 9.08
CA ASP A 909 -26.73 -28.78 9.46
C ASP A 909 -25.73 -28.41 8.36
N HIS A 910 -25.22 -29.39 7.60
CA HIS A 910 -24.30 -29.17 6.49
C HIS A 910 -24.99 -28.69 5.20
N GLU A 911 -26.29 -28.90 5.00
CA GLU A 911 -27.06 -28.34 3.88
C GLU A 911 -27.48 -26.90 4.17
N ARG A 912 -27.91 -26.66 5.41
CA ARG A 912 -28.58 -25.43 5.82
C ARG A 912 -27.60 -24.37 6.32
N GLY A 913 -26.58 -24.80 7.05
CA GLY A 913 -25.57 -23.94 7.65
C GLY A 913 -24.47 -23.51 6.70
N PHE A 914 -23.64 -22.59 7.17
CA PHE A 914 -22.56 -21.97 6.39
C PHE A 914 -21.44 -21.44 7.29
N SER A 915 -20.23 -21.34 6.72
CA SER A 915 -19.13 -20.61 7.35
C SER A 915 -19.37 -19.10 7.29
N THR A 916 -19.14 -18.39 8.39
CA THR A 916 -19.17 -16.91 8.41
C THR A 916 -18.07 -16.34 9.30
N THR A 917 -17.66 -15.12 8.98
CA THR A 917 -16.75 -14.28 9.80
C THR A 917 -17.57 -13.08 10.25
N ILE A 918 -17.77 -12.87 11.55
CA ILE A 918 -18.74 -11.89 12.06
C ILE A 918 -18.38 -11.31 13.43
N THR A 919 -18.97 -10.16 13.79
CA THR A 919 -18.83 -9.59 15.14
C THR A 919 -19.59 -10.42 16.17
N HIS A 920 -19.08 -10.46 17.40
CA HIS A 920 -19.75 -11.15 18.50
C HIS A 920 -21.17 -10.61 18.77
N ILE A 921 -21.39 -9.28 18.70
CA ILE A 921 -22.72 -8.68 18.91
C ILE A 921 -23.79 -9.17 17.92
N GLU A 922 -23.42 -9.43 16.66
CA GLU A 922 -24.32 -10.04 15.66
C GLU A 922 -24.50 -11.54 15.88
N LEU A 923 -23.46 -12.23 16.38
CA LEU A 923 -23.53 -13.66 16.73
C LEU A 923 -24.43 -13.89 17.95
N GLU A 924 -24.37 -13.02 18.96
CA GLU A 924 -25.29 -13.05 20.10
C GLU A 924 -26.73 -12.79 19.68
N ALA A 925 -26.98 -11.82 18.80
CA ALA A 925 -28.32 -11.56 18.28
C ALA A 925 -28.87 -12.78 17.51
N ALA A 926 -28.02 -13.49 16.77
CA ALA A 926 -28.39 -14.74 16.10
C ALA A 926 -28.66 -15.88 17.10
N LEU A 927 -27.83 -16.04 18.14
CA LEU A 927 -28.06 -16.99 19.23
C LEU A 927 -29.38 -16.71 19.95
N ARG A 928 -29.70 -15.43 20.23
CA ARG A 928 -31.02 -15.01 20.77
C ARG A 928 -32.18 -15.35 19.84
N ALA A 929 -31.98 -15.28 18.52
CA ALA A 929 -32.96 -15.66 17.50
C ALA A 929 -33.03 -17.18 17.22
N GLY A 930 -32.32 -18.03 17.98
CA GLY A 930 -32.36 -19.49 17.86
C GLY A 930 -31.37 -20.11 16.87
N TYR A 931 -30.36 -19.36 16.41
CA TYR A 931 -29.28 -19.92 15.59
C TYR A 931 -28.37 -20.80 16.47
N ARG A 932 -27.87 -21.91 15.90
CA ARG A 932 -26.85 -22.75 16.53
C ARG A 932 -25.49 -22.50 15.88
N ILE A 933 -24.42 -22.48 16.65
CA ILE A 933 -23.05 -22.55 16.14
C ILE A 933 -22.51 -23.93 16.48
N THR A 934 -22.04 -24.66 15.47
CA THR A 934 -21.58 -26.06 15.60
C THR A 934 -20.06 -26.21 15.55
N ARG A 935 -19.33 -25.25 14.97
CA ARG A 935 -17.86 -25.23 14.95
C ARG A 935 -17.30 -23.81 15.00
N VAL A 936 -16.19 -23.63 15.69
CA VAL A 936 -15.45 -22.35 15.79
C VAL A 936 -14.02 -22.56 15.31
N PHE A 937 -13.64 -21.87 14.23
CA PHE A 937 -12.33 -22.00 13.62
C PHE A 937 -11.30 -21.12 14.34
N SER A 938 -11.61 -19.83 14.47
CA SER A 938 -10.74 -18.86 15.16
C SER A 938 -11.51 -17.61 15.58
N ALA A 939 -10.91 -16.81 16.46
CA ALA A 939 -11.42 -15.50 16.86
C ALA A 939 -10.28 -14.49 17.05
N TYR A 940 -10.55 -13.23 16.71
CA TYR A 940 -9.78 -12.07 17.17
C TYR A 940 -10.53 -11.46 18.36
N VAL A 941 -9.93 -11.47 19.55
CA VAL A 941 -10.58 -11.06 20.82
C VAL A 941 -9.80 -9.93 21.48
N TRP A 942 -10.52 -8.89 21.93
CA TRP A 942 -9.96 -7.75 22.65
C TRP A 942 -10.23 -7.93 24.15
N ARG A 943 -9.23 -8.41 24.88
CA ARG A 943 -9.41 -8.98 26.23
C ARG A 943 -9.29 -7.96 27.37
N LEU A 944 -8.64 -6.82 27.15
CA LEU A 944 -8.42 -5.82 28.19
C LEU A 944 -9.52 -4.76 28.15
N SER A 945 -9.92 -4.21 29.30
CA SER A 945 -10.89 -3.09 29.30
C SER A 945 -10.39 -1.88 28.51
N CYS A 946 -9.08 -1.63 28.53
CA CYS A 946 -8.39 -0.58 27.76
C CYS A 946 -8.18 -0.92 26.26
N ASP A 947 -8.56 -2.11 25.81
CA ASP A 947 -8.68 -2.40 24.37
C ASP A 947 -9.95 -1.79 23.75
N TRP A 948 -10.87 -1.25 24.57
CA TRP A 948 -12.15 -0.72 24.16
C TRP A 948 -12.37 0.72 24.62
N SER A 949 -13.25 1.44 23.91
CA SER A 949 -13.77 2.74 24.33
C SER A 949 -15.29 2.82 24.09
N ASP A 950 -16.00 3.44 25.03
CA ASP A 950 -17.42 3.82 24.94
C ASP A 950 -17.63 5.24 24.40
N SER A 951 -16.56 6.03 24.31
CA SER A 951 -16.57 7.48 24.14
C SER A 951 -15.74 7.98 22.95
N LEU A 952 -15.11 7.06 22.20
CA LEU A 952 -14.27 7.26 21.01
C LEU A 952 -14.75 8.33 20.02
N PHE A 953 -16.07 8.47 19.84
CA PHE A 953 -16.68 9.44 18.92
C PHE A 953 -17.34 10.63 19.61
N HIS A 954 -17.48 10.66 20.94
CA HIS A 954 -18.30 11.63 21.68
C HIS A 954 -17.89 13.07 21.39
N SER A 955 -16.61 13.42 21.61
CA SER A 955 -16.06 14.76 21.36
C SER A 955 -16.33 15.27 19.93
N TYR A 956 -16.23 14.38 18.94
CA TYR A 956 -16.50 14.69 17.53
C TYR A 956 -18.00 14.85 17.25
N LEU A 957 -18.83 13.92 17.76
CA LEU A 957 -20.27 13.93 17.54
C LEU A 957 -20.93 15.11 18.23
N PHE A 958 -20.63 15.38 19.50
CA PHE A 958 -21.18 16.52 20.24
C PHE A 958 -20.88 17.84 19.52
N LYS A 959 -19.67 18.02 18.98
CA LYS A 959 -19.28 19.20 18.20
C LYS A 959 -20.17 19.40 16.97
N PHE A 960 -20.34 18.38 16.12
CA PHE A 960 -21.13 18.54 14.89
C PHE A 960 -22.64 18.43 15.10
N LEU A 961 -23.12 17.75 16.15
CA LEU A 961 -24.51 17.81 16.58
C LEU A 961 -24.87 19.22 17.09
N LYS A 962 -23.99 19.85 17.90
CA LYS A 962 -24.15 21.25 18.33
C LYS A 962 -24.31 22.19 17.15
N ILE A 963 -23.37 22.14 16.21
CA ILE A 963 -23.42 22.97 14.99
C ILE A 963 -24.68 22.65 14.16
N LYS A 964 -25.07 21.38 14.04
CA LYS A 964 -26.27 20.96 13.31
C LYS A 964 -27.56 21.55 13.89
N GLU A 965 -27.74 21.54 15.21
CA GLU A 965 -28.96 22.09 15.82
C GLU A 965 -28.91 23.61 15.98
N GLU A 966 -27.78 24.22 16.34
CA GLU A 966 -27.64 25.69 16.36
C GLU A 966 -27.94 26.30 14.98
N ALA A 967 -27.37 25.71 13.92
CA ALA A 967 -27.66 26.10 12.54
C ALA A 967 -29.04 25.67 12.04
N SER A 968 -29.85 24.98 12.86
CA SER A 968 -31.27 24.73 12.55
C SER A 968 -32.15 25.92 12.91
N GLY A 969 -31.71 26.77 13.83
CA GLY A 969 -32.57 27.77 14.48
C GLY A 969 -33.62 27.15 15.40
N TYR A 970 -34.36 28.02 16.10
CA TYR A 970 -35.46 27.59 16.96
C TYR A 970 -36.64 27.03 16.13
N PRO A 971 -37.39 26.03 16.64
CA PRO A 971 -38.62 25.57 16.02
C PRO A 971 -39.66 26.69 15.87
N ALA A 972 -40.54 26.61 14.86
CA ALA A 972 -41.57 27.62 14.61
C ALA A 972 -42.43 27.95 15.85
N LYS A 973 -42.80 26.94 16.65
CA LYS A 973 -43.52 27.13 17.93
C LYS A 973 -42.78 27.95 18.99
N CYS A 974 -41.48 28.17 18.86
CA CYS A 974 -40.66 29.01 19.74
C CYS A 974 -40.43 30.42 19.15
N LEU A 975 -40.99 30.68 17.96
CA LEU A 975 -40.86 31.92 17.19
C LEU A 975 -42.23 32.55 16.85
N GLU A 976 -43.32 31.84 17.11
CA GLU A 976 -44.73 32.20 16.87
C GLU A 976 -45.08 33.67 17.16
N ASP A 977 -45.90 34.26 16.30
CA ASP A 977 -46.36 35.64 16.43
C ASP A 977 -47.53 35.73 17.42
N GLY A 978 -47.47 36.70 18.35
CA GLY A 978 -48.52 36.94 19.34
C GLY A 978 -48.33 36.31 20.72
N ILE A 979 -47.32 35.44 20.91
CA ILE A 979 -46.92 34.98 22.26
C ILE A 979 -46.15 36.08 23.02
N SER A 980 -46.18 36.04 24.35
CA SER A 980 -45.40 36.98 25.17
C SER A 980 -43.90 36.70 25.09
N GLU A 981 -43.07 37.69 25.44
CA GLU A 981 -41.61 37.50 25.40
C GLU A 981 -41.12 36.55 26.52
N GLU A 982 -41.76 36.54 27.69
CA GLU A 982 -41.51 35.58 28.77
C GLU A 982 -41.86 34.14 28.34
N GLU A 983 -42.98 33.95 27.63
CA GLU A 983 -43.35 32.65 27.07
C GLU A 983 -42.42 32.25 25.91
N ARG A 984 -41.95 33.22 25.11
CA ARG A 984 -40.94 33.01 24.06
C ARG A 984 -39.62 32.52 24.67
N GLU A 985 -39.13 33.18 25.73
CA GLU A 985 -37.94 32.77 26.47
C GLU A 985 -38.11 31.38 27.11
N GLU A 986 -39.24 31.09 27.76
CA GLU A 986 -39.51 29.75 28.31
C GLU A 986 -39.52 28.68 27.22
N ARG A 987 -40.24 28.89 26.12
CA ARG A 987 -40.30 27.96 24.98
C ARG A 987 -38.92 27.77 24.32
N GLN A 988 -38.04 28.78 24.35
CA GLN A 988 -36.66 28.68 23.85
C GLN A 988 -35.73 27.95 24.82
N GLN A 989 -35.79 28.24 26.12
CA GLN A 989 -35.00 27.56 27.14
C GLN A 989 -35.41 26.07 27.23
N GLN A 990 -36.71 25.78 27.23
CA GLN A 990 -37.24 24.42 27.16
C GLN A 990 -36.76 23.67 25.90
N HIS A 991 -36.54 24.35 24.77
CA HIS A 991 -35.93 23.73 23.59
C HIS A 991 -34.45 23.36 23.81
N ILE A 992 -33.67 24.25 24.43
CA ILE A 992 -32.25 24.00 24.78
C ILE A 992 -32.13 22.83 25.76
N ASP A 993 -32.94 22.82 26.82
CA ASP A 993 -32.93 21.74 27.83
C ASP A 993 -33.42 20.41 27.25
N ASN A 994 -34.39 20.43 26.35
CA ASN A 994 -34.75 19.26 25.55
C ASN A 994 -33.55 18.75 24.74
N CYS A 995 -32.86 19.61 24.00
CA CYS A 995 -31.69 19.20 23.21
C CYS A 995 -30.57 18.62 24.09
N TYR A 996 -30.31 19.20 25.27
CA TYR A 996 -29.36 18.66 26.23
C TYR A 996 -29.81 17.32 26.83
N ALA A 997 -31.07 17.18 27.24
CA ALA A 997 -31.60 15.93 27.77
C ALA A 997 -31.47 14.78 26.74
N LYS A 998 -31.83 15.06 25.48
CA LYS A 998 -31.92 14.10 24.37
C LYS A 998 -30.58 13.71 23.75
N SER A 999 -29.62 14.63 23.68
CA SER A 999 -28.34 14.42 22.96
C SER A 999 -27.07 14.64 23.79
N LYS A 1000 -27.22 15.10 25.04
CA LYS A 1000 -26.15 15.58 25.95
C LYS A 1000 -25.36 16.79 25.42
N VAL A 1001 -25.77 17.37 24.29
CA VAL A 1001 -25.20 18.59 23.71
C VAL A 1001 -25.80 19.83 24.37
N ARG A 1002 -24.94 20.74 24.87
CA ARG A 1002 -25.34 22.08 25.31
C ARG A 1002 -25.25 23.08 24.16
N LEU A 1003 -26.40 23.56 23.69
CA LEU A 1003 -26.50 24.64 22.71
C LEU A 1003 -26.22 26.00 23.38
N GLU A 1004 -25.72 26.98 22.62
CA GLU A 1004 -25.61 28.38 23.07
C GLU A 1004 -26.73 29.21 22.44
N ALA A 1005 -27.65 29.76 23.24
CA ALA A 1005 -28.83 30.50 22.75
C ALA A 1005 -28.49 31.57 21.69
N ALA A 1006 -27.43 32.36 21.93
CA ALA A 1006 -26.97 33.41 21.01
C ALA A 1006 -26.51 32.89 19.62
N ARG A 1007 -26.21 31.59 19.50
CA ARG A 1007 -25.79 30.90 18.27
C ARG A 1007 -26.93 30.16 17.56
N ILE A 1008 -28.10 29.98 18.19
CA ILE A 1008 -29.24 29.27 17.59
C ILE A 1008 -29.91 30.17 16.54
N LYS A 1009 -29.52 30.00 15.27
CA LYS A 1009 -29.99 30.83 14.13
C LYS A 1009 -30.07 29.98 12.86
N PRO A 1010 -31.17 30.06 12.07
CA PRO A 1010 -31.31 29.28 10.84
C PRO A 1010 -30.16 29.51 9.85
N ASN A 1011 -29.41 28.45 9.53
CA ASN A 1011 -28.32 28.47 8.56
C ASN A 1011 -28.27 27.13 7.81
N PRO A 1012 -29.04 26.99 6.71
CA PRO A 1012 -29.21 25.69 6.02
C PRO A 1012 -27.89 25.15 5.44
N GLY A 1013 -27.01 26.02 4.96
CA GLY A 1013 -25.69 25.63 4.45
C GLY A 1013 -24.79 25.05 5.55
N PHE A 1014 -24.75 25.67 6.73
CA PHE A 1014 -23.93 25.18 7.82
C PHE A 1014 -24.51 23.93 8.49
N ARG A 1015 -25.84 23.83 8.61
CA ARG A 1015 -26.54 22.59 9.01
C ARG A 1015 -26.27 21.44 8.03
N TYR A 1016 -26.21 21.71 6.73
CA TYR A 1016 -25.82 20.74 5.70
C TYR A 1016 -24.36 20.27 5.87
N ILE A 1017 -23.41 21.19 6.07
CA ILE A 1017 -22.01 20.86 6.35
C ILE A 1017 -21.87 20.00 7.60
N ALA A 1018 -22.59 20.33 8.69
CA ALA A 1018 -22.59 19.55 9.92
C ALA A 1018 -23.18 18.14 9.72
N LYS A 1019 -24.30 18.00 9.00
CA LYS A 1019 -24.89 16.69 8.65
C LYS A 1019 -23.93 15.85 7.78
N LEU A 1020 -23.21 16.48 6.84
CA LEU A 1020 -22.16 15.81 6.08
C LEU A 1020 -21.00 15.34 6.98
N CYS A 1021 -20.55 16.17 7.93
CA CYS A 1021 -19.46 15.81 8.83
C CYS A 1021 -19.80 14.64 9.75
N LEU A 1022 -21.04 14.58 10.26
CA LEU A 1022 -21.55 13.46 11.05
C LEU A 1022 -21.56 12.15 10.24
N ASN A 1023 -22.06 12.18 9.00
CA ASN A 1023 -22.23 10.98 8.18
C ASN A 1023 -20.94 10.53 7.45
N SER A 1024 -19.98 11.42 7.21
CA SER A 1024 -18.80 11.14 6.38
C SER A 1024 -17.65 10.42 7.08
N LEU A 1025 -17.58 10.48 8.41
CA LEU A 1025 -16.39 10.04 9.17
C LEU A 1025 -16.18 8.52 9.10
N TRP A 1026 -17.20 7.74 9.47
CA TRP A 1026 -17.06 6.28 9.66
C TRP A 1026 -16.61 5.57 8.37
N GLY A 1027 -17.12 6.01 7.21
CA GLY A 1027 -16.75 5.46 5.91
C GLY A 1027 -15.27 5.64 5.55
N ARG A 1028 -14.55 6.61 6.15
CA ARG A 1028 -13.11 6.79 5.92
C ARG A 1028 -12.26 5.70 6.57
N PHE A 1029 -12.73 5.10 7.67
CA PHE A 1029 -12.05 3.96 8.30
C PHE A 1029 -12.06 2.69 7.45
N ALA A 1030 -13.09 2.52 6.60
CA ALA A 1030 -13.29 1.34 5.76
C ALA A 1030 -12.38 1.27 4.51
N LEU A 1031 -11.58 2.33 4.26
CA LEU A 1031 -10.77 2.51 3.05
C LEU A 1031 -9.93 1.28 2.71
N ARG A 1032 -9.82 0.94 1.43
CA ARG A 1032 -8.96 -0.17 0.96
C ARG A 1032 -7.50 0.29 0.95
N ASN A 1033 -6.60 -0.48 1.55
CA ASN A 1033 -5.15 -0.24 1.45
C ASN A 1033 -4.64 -0.57 0.02
N ARG A 1034 -5.19 -1.63 -0.58
CA ARG A 1034 -4.98 -2.00 -1.99
C ARG A 1034 -5.98 -1.26 -2.88
N LEU A 1035 -5.51 -0.19 -3.53
CA LEU A 1035 -6.24 0.56 -4.57
C LEU A 1035 -5.55 0.36 -5.92
N THR A 1036 -6.34 0.39 -7.00
CA THR A 1036 -5.81 0.58 -8.34
C THR A 1036 -5.28 2.01 -8.47
N LYS A 1037 -4.11 2.16 -9.06
CA LYS A 1037 -3.54 3.43 -9.52
C LYS A 1037 -3.56 3.45 -11.04
N THR A 1038 -3.52 4.65 -11.60
CA THR A 1038 -3.37 4.91 -13.03
C THR A 1038 -2.24 5.91 -13.21
N GLU A 1039 -1.20 5.52 -13.92
CA GLU A 1039 -0.09 6.39 -14.30
C GLU A 1039 -0.03 6.47 -15.82
N ILE A 1040 0.08 7.68 -16.36
CA ILE A 1040 0.40 7.86 -17.79
C ILE A 1040 1.94 7.87 -17.89
N VAL A 1041 2.50 7.14 -18.85
CA VAL A 1041 3.93 7.11 -19.17
C VAL A 1041 4.17 7.51 -20.63
N ASP A 1042 5.31 8.12 -20.88
CA ASP A 1042 5.68 8.80 -22.13
C ASP A 1042 7.01 8.31 -22.73
N ASN A 1043 7.58 7.25 -22.15
CA ASN A 1043 8.85 6.67 -22.57
C ASN A 1043 8.99 5.21 -22.13
N ASP A 1044 9.65 4.39 -22.96
CA ASP A 1044 9.83 2.95 -22.75
C ASP A 1044 10.60 2.60 -21.47
N ALA A 1045 11.45 3.52 -20.99
CA ALA A 1045 12.22 3.31 -19.77
C ALA A 1045 11.40 3.51 -18.49
N ASP A 1046 10.35 4.33 -18.49
CA ASP A 1046 9.37 4.40 -17.39
C ASP A 1046 8.33 3.29 -17.49
N LEU A 1047 7.85 2.98 -18.70
CA LEU A 1047 7.01 1.81 -18.94
C LEU A 1047 7.72 0.53 -18.45
N GLY A 1048 8.96 0.32 -18.88
CA GLY A 1048 9.80 -0.79 -18.46
C GLY A 1048 10.05 -0.87 -16.94
N LYS A 1049 10.09 0.26 -16.22
CA LYS A 1049 10.16 0.24 -14.73
C LYS A 1049 8.87 -0.30 -14.11
N LEU A 1050 7.70 0.07 -14.66
CA LEU A 1050 6.40 -0.44 -14.18
C LEU A 1050 6.20 -1.92 -14.57
N LEU A 1051 6.56 -2.30 -15.80
CA LEU A 1051 6.50 -3.70 -16.24
C LEU A 1051 7.37 -4.63 -15.38
N ASN A 1052 8.53 -4.15 -14.90
CA ASN A 1052 9.50 -4.93 -14.12
C ASN A 1052 9.47 -4.65 -12.59
N ASP A 1053 8.50 -3.89 -12.06
CA ASP A 1053 8.42 -3.68 -10.59
C ASP A 1053 7.78 -4.89 -9.90
N ASP A 1054 8.63 -5.72 -9.28
CA ASP A 1054 8.25 -6.90 -8.50
C ASP A 1054 7.22 -6.63 -7.38
N LYS A 1055 6.96 -5.36 -7.03
CA LYS A 1055 5.96 -4.96 -6.03
C LYS A 1055 4.55 -4.75 -6.59
N ILE A 1056 4.34 -4.73 -7.91
CA ILE A 1056 3.04 -4.37 -8.52
C ILE A 1056 2.44 -5.45 -9.43
N GLU A 1057 1.12 -5.41 -9.57
CA GLU A 1057 0.29 -6.25 -10.42
C GLU A 1057 -0.40 -5.33 -11.42
N LEU A 1058 -0.03 -5.44 -12.70
CA LEU A 1058 -0.67 -4.69 -13.78
C LEU A 1058 -2.15 -5.10 -13.92
N SER A 1059 -2.99 -4.17 -14.35
CA SER A 1059 -4.44 -4.34 -14.48
C SER A 1059 -4.98 -3.89 -15.83
N SER A 1060 -4.36 -2.90 -16.48
CA SER A 1060 -4.48 -2.63 -17.91
C SER A 1060 -3.23 -1.88 -18.41
N LEU A 1061 -3.00 -1.93 -19.72
CA LEU A 1061 -1.99 -1.15 -20.44
C LEU A 1061 -2.63 -0.68 -21.74
N ASP A 1062 -3.05 0.58 -21.77
CA ASP A 1062 -3.87 1.14 -22.84
C ASP A 1062 -3.09 2.26 -23.55
N GLN A 1063 -2.81 2.12 -24.84
CA GLN A 1063 -2.13 3.18 -25.59
C GLN A 1063 -3.10 4.34 -25.87
N LEU A 1064 -2.77 5.54 -25.41
CA LEU A 1064 -3.59 6.75 -25.59
C LEU A 1064 -3.22 7.51 -26.87
N THR A 1065 -1.93 7.48 -27.24
CA THR A 1065 -1.35 8.05 -28.47
C THR A 1065 -0.04 7.32 -28.80
N ASP A 1066 0.55 7.61 -29.95
CA ASP A 1066 1.88 7.15 -30.39
C ASP A 1066 3.01 7.36 -29.36
N ARG A 1067 2.84 8.29 -28.41
CA ARG A 1067 3.80 8.55 -27.31
C ARG A 1067 3.33 8.17 -25.91
N PHE A 1068 2.02 8.19 -25.64
CA PHE A 1068 1.49 8.07 -24.29
C PHE A 1068 0.77 6.74 -24.04
N TRP A 1069 1.16 6.04 -22.97
CA TRP A 1069 0.54 4.82 -22.48
C TRP A 1069 -0.11 5.06 -21.12
N MET A 1070 -1.33 4.57 -20.91
CA MET A 1070 -2.00 4.54 -19.62
C MET A 1070 -1.77 3.17 -18.96
N VAL A 1071 -1.02 3.16 -17.86
CA VAL A 1071 -0.72 1.96 -17.08
C VAL A 1071 -1.59 1.94 -15.83
N CYS A 1072 -2.55 1.01 -15.77
CA CYS A 1072 -3.33 0.77 -14.55
C CYS A 1072 -2.71 -0.41 -13.79
N TYR A 1073 -2.46 -0.24 -12.49
CA TYR A 1073 -1.84 -1.28 -11.66
C TYR A 1073 -2.29 -1.24 -10.19
N LYS A 1074 -2.02 -2.30 -9.45
CA LYS A 1074 -2.23 -2.42 -7.99
C LYS A 1074 -0.93 -2.85 -7.33
N THR A 1075 -0.65 -2.43 -6.10
CA THR A 1075 0.43 -3.06 -5.32
C THR A 1075 0.06 -4.53 -5.02
N LYS A 1076 0.99 -5.48 -5.10
CA LYS A 1076 0.79 -6.88 -4.66
C LYS A 1076 0.59 -6.92 -3.14
N ASP A 1077 -0.23 -7.85 -2.64
CA ASP A 1077 -0.64 -7.86 -1.22
C ASP A 1077 0.52 -8.01 -0.21
N GLU A 1078 1.63 -8.65 -0.59
CA GLU A 1078 2.86 -8.73 0.24
C GLU A 1078 3.57 -7.37 0.42
N HIS A 1079 3.24 -6.36 -0.39
CA HIS A 1079 3.88 -5.04 -0.44
C HIS A 1079 2.92 -3.88 -0.19
N VAL A 1080 1.64 -4.15 0.07
CA VAL A 1080 0.65 -3.13 0.49
C VAL A 1080 1.09 -2.51 1.81
N VAL A 1081 1.01 -1.18 1.89
CA VAL A 1081 1.25 -0.41 3.11
C VAL A 1081 -0.10 0.06 3.64
N GLU A 1082 -0.35 -0.14 4.94
CA GLU A 1082 -1.58 0.31 5.59
C GLU A 1082 -1.71 1.86 5.56
N HIS A 1083 -2.93 2.36 5.34
CA HIS A 1083 -3.17 3.80 5.40
C HIS A 1083 -3.14 4.28 6.86
N ASP A 1084 -2.49 5.42 7.10
CA ASP A 1084 -2.35 6.05 8.42
C ASP A 1084 -3.66 6.51 9.10
N THR A 1085 -4.83 6.26 8.49
CA THR A 1085 -6.15 6.57 9.05
C THR A 1085 -7.19 5.46 8.82
N SER A 1086 -6.78 4.22 8.47
CA SER A 1086 -7.72 3.11 8.22
C SER A 1086 -7.77 2.13 9.38
N ASN A 1087 -8.98 1.82 9.84
CA ASN A 1087 -9.25 0.75 10.79
C ASN A 1087 -10.59 0.10 10.39
N ILE A 1088 -10.50 -1.02 9.66
CA ILE A 1088 -11.67 -1.74 9.16
C ILE A 1088 -12.57 -2.30 10.28
N VAL A 1089 -12.02 -2.54 11.47
CA VAL A 1089 -12.77 -3.04 12.64
C VAL A 1089 -13.74 -1.98 13.17
N ILE A 1090 -13.32 -0.72 13.30
CA ILE A 1090 -14.22 0.39 13.69
C ILE A 1090 -15.36 0.51 12.67
N ALA A 1091 -15.05 0.50 11.37
CA ALA A 1091 -16.06 0.64 10.33
C ALA A 1091 -17.08 -0.51 10.32
N LEU A 1092 -16.63 -1.77 10.49
CA LEU A 1092 -17.56 -2.89 10.56
C LEU A 1092 -18.40 -2.87 11.83
N TRP A 1093 -17.85 -2.42 12.97
CA TRP A 1093 -18.58 -2.22 14.22
C TRP A 1093 -19.74 -1.23 14.06
N THR A 1094 -19.48 -0.05 13.48
CA THR A 1094 -20.51 0.96 13.16
C THR A 1094 -21.64 0.36 12.30
N THR A 1095 -21.30 -0.48 11.32
CA THR A 1095 -22.33 -1.12 10.47
C THR A 1095 -23.07 -2.26 11.15
N ALA A 1096 -22.42 -3.04 12.03
CA ALA A 1096 -23.02 -4.12 12.80
C ALA A 1096 -24.07 -3.57 13.77
N ALA A 1097 -23.69 -2.58 14.58
CA ALA A 1097 -24.60 -1.88 15.49
C ALA A 1097 -25.78 -1.21 14.74
N ALA A 1098 -25.57 -0.72 13.51
CA ALA A 1098 -26.64 -0.16 12.68
C ALA A 1098 -27.59 -1.25 12.13
N ARG A 1099 -27.06 -2.41 11.71
CA ARG A 1099 -27.89 -3.57 11.29
C ARG A 1099 -28.72 -4.14 12.44
N LEU A 1100 -28.19 -4.12 13.67
CA LEU A 1100 -28.88 -4.60 14.87
C LEU A 1100 -29.97 -3.63 15.35
N HIS A 1101 -29.71 -2.32 15.38
CA HIS A 1101 -30.75 -1.34 15.74
C HIS A 1101 -31.93 -1.35 14.74
N LEU A 1102 -31.68 -1.64 13.46
CA LEU A 1102 -32.75 -1.90 12.48
C LEU A 1102 -33.40 -3.29 12.65
N LEU A 1103 -32.67 -4.32 13.11
CA LEU A 1103 -33.24 -5.62 13.46
C LEU A 1103 -34.25 -5.48 14.59
N GLU A 1104 -33.91 -4.74 15.64
CA GLU A 1104 -34.77 -4.49 16.80
C GLU A 1104 -36.09 -3.84 16.39
N SER A 1105 -36.06 -2.80 15.54
CA SER A 1105 -37.29 -2.19 15.01
C SER A 1105 -38.07 -3.10 14.04
N MET A 1106 -37.40 -3.93 13.23
CA MET A 1106 -38.10 -4.95 12.42
C MET A 1106 -38.82 -5.98 13.32
N GLN A 1107 -38.19 -6.40 14.42
CA GLN A 1107 -38.75 -7.36 15.38
C GLN A 1107 -39.92 -6.76 16.17
N GLN A 1108 -39.88 -5.48 16.53
CA GLN A 1108 -41.00 -4.76 17.15
C GLN A 1108 -42.23 -4.61 16.23
N VAL A 1109 -42.02 -4.54 14.90
CA VAL A 1109 -43.11 -4.63 13.91
C VAL A 1109 -43.64 -6.05 13.79
N TYR A 1110 -42.79 -7.08 13.93
CA TYR A 1110 -43.19 -8.47 13.72
C TYR A 1110 -43.80 -9.16 14.95
N CYS A 1111 -43.47 -8.69 16.16
CA CYS A 1111 -43.81 -9.35 17.42
C CYS A 1111 -44.20 -8.37 18.55
N THR A 1112 -44.79 -8.92 19.61
CA THR A 1112 -44.92 -8.27 20.92
C THR A 1112 -43.61 -8.34 21.72
N GLU A 1113 -43.56 -7.65 22.87
CA GLU A 1113 -42.43 -7.72 23.81
C GLU A 1113 -42.22 -9.16 24.34
N ASP A 1114 -43.29 -9.93 24.52
CA ASP A 1114 -43.28 -11.36 24.88
C ASP A 1114 -42.91 -12.30 23.70
N HIS A 1115 -42.41 -11.76 22.58
CA HIS A 1115 -42.05 -12.48 21.36
C HIS A 1115 -43.21 -13.24 20.68
N VAL A 1116 -44.48 -12.87 20.93
CA VAL A 1116 -45.62 -13.42 20.19
C VAL A 1116 -45.73 -12.74 18.83
N GLN A 1117 -45.92 -13.51 17.76
CA GLN A 1117 -46.08 -12.97 16.40
C GLN A 1117 -47.32 -12.06 16.29
N ARG A 1118 -47.15 -10.93 15.63
CA ARG A 1118 -48.24 -10.01 15.27
C ARG A 1118 -48.88 -10.44 13.96
N HIS A 1119 -50.21 -10.38 13.90
CA HIS A 1119 -51.00 -10.55 12.67
C HIS A 1119 -51.71 -9.24 12.26
N ASP A 1120 -51.62 -8.23 13.10
CA ASP A 1120 -52.09 -6.85 12.94
C ASP A 1120 -51.14 -5.97 12.10
N THR A 1121 -49.91 -6.43 11.86
CA THR A 1121 -48.85 -5.70 11.16
C THR A 1121 -48.35 -6.44 9.93
N GLN A 1122 -47.72 -5.70 9.02
CA GLN A 1122 -47.03 -6.28 7.87
C GLN A 1122 -45.78 -5.45 7.54
N LEU A 1123 -44.58 -6.05 7.64
CA LEU A 1123 -43.36 -5.43 7.13
C LEU A 1123 -43.40 -5.39 5.59
N ALA A 1124 -43.03 -4.25 5.00
CA ALA A 1124 -43.09 -4.04 3.56
C ALA A 1124 -41.69 -4.02 2.92
N TYR A 1125 -40.78 -3.23 3.50
CA TYR A 1125 -39.49 -2.90 2.89
C TYR A 1125 -38.54 -2.27 3.92
N LYS A 1126 -37.23 -2.37 3.67
CA LYS A 1126 -36.17 -1.75 4.48
C LYS A 1126 -35.06 -1.19 3.59
N ASP A 1127 -34.44 -0.09 4.00
CA ASP A 1127 -33.24 0.44 3.35
C ASP A 1127 -32.33 1.24 4.30
N THR A 1128 -31.40 0.53 4.93
CA THR A 1128 -30.29 1.03 5.77
C THR A 1128 -30.74 1.75 7.05
N ASP A 1129 -31.38 2.90 6.92
CA ASP A 1129 -31.89 3.76 7.98
C ASP A 1129 -33.43 3.96 7.94
N SER A 1130 -34.09 3.52 6.88
CA SER A 1130 -35.56 3.57 6.71
C SER A 1130 -36.24 2.20 6.90
N ILE A 1131 -37.40 2.16 7.56
CA ILE A 1131 -38.31 0.99 7.68
C ILE A 1131 -39.72 1.31 7.18
N PHE A 1132 -40.32 0.38 6.43
CA PHE A 1132 -41.62 0.50 5.78
C PHE A 1132 -42.52 -0.64 6.28
N TYR A 1133 -43.71 -0.32 6.79
CA TYR A 1133 -44.65 -1.30 7.35
C TYR A 1133 -46.10 -0.82 7.24
N ALA A 1134 -47.05 -1.73 7.41
CA ALA A 1134 -48.43 -1.40 7.73
C ALA A 1134 -48.81 -1.92 9.13
N HIS A 1135 -49.79 -1.28 9.75
CA HIS A 1135 -50.43 -1.73 10.99
C HIS A 1135 -51.95 -1.49 10.95
N CYS A 1136 -52.70 -2.25 11.74
CA CYS A 1136 -54.13 -2.03 11.96
C CYS A 1136 -54.38 -0.65 12.60
N ASN A 1137 -55.42 0.08 12.16
CA ASN A 1137 -55.73 1.40 12.70
C ASN A 1137 -56.33 1.36 14.12
N ASP A 1138 -56.89 0.21 14.53
CA ASP A 1138 -57.52 0.01 15.84
C ASP A 1138 -56.49 -0.16 16.97
N LEU A 1139 -55.20 -0.28 16.61
CA LEU A 1139 -54.09 -0.52 17.51
C LEU A 1139 -53.06 0.61 17.40
N SER A 1140 -52.30 0.80 18.49
CA SER A 1140 -51.17 1.74 18.51
C SER A 1140 -50.10 1.33 17.50
N ASP A 1141 -49.51 2.34 16.86
CA ASP A 1141 -48.35 2.19 15.98
C ASP A 1141 -47.23 1.42 16.72
N PRO A 1142 -46.74 0.27 16.22
CA PRO A 1142 -45.75 -0.56 16.90
C PRO A 1142 -44.37 0.12 17.03
N LEU A 1143 -44.11 1.16 16.24
CA LEU A 1143 -42.87 1.94 16.27
C LEU A 1143 -43.21 3.42 16.43
N PRO A 1144 -43.79 3.87 17.57
CA PRO A 1144 -44.35 5.23 17.68
C PRO A 1144 -43.31 6.30 17.33
N GLY A 1145 -42.09 6.13 17.85
CA GLY A 1145 -40.92 6.93 17.47
C GLY A 1145 -40.88 8.31 18.12
N GLY A 1146 -40.00 9.16 17.60
CA GLY A 1146 -39.79 10.52 18.09
C GLY A 1146 -38.60 11.23 17.43
N PRO A 1147 -38.36 12.51 17.82
CA PRO A 1147 -37.36 13.38 17.19
C PRO A 1147 -35.94 13.28 17.80
N GLN A 1148 -35.64 12.31 18.67
CA GLN A 1148 -34.33 12.17 19.31
C GLN A 1148 -33.31 11.45 18.41
N LEU A 1149 -32.01 11.58 18.75
CA LEU A 1149 -30.90 10.95 18.03
C LEU A 1149 -31.02 9.40 18.08
N GLY A 1150 -31.27 8.78 16.94
CA GLY A 1150 -31.45 7.32 16.83
C GLY A 1150 -32.87 6.81 17.07
N GLU A 1151 -33.85 7.69 17.33
CA GLU A 1151 -35.27 7.36 17.20
C GLU A 1151 -35.72 7.35 15.73
N LEU A 1152 -36.84 6.69 15.46
CA LEU A 1152 -37.55 6.75 14.18
C LEU A 1152 -38.47 7.97 14.11
N THR A 1153 -38.52 8.65 12.96
CA THR A 1153 -39.51 9.71 12.67
C THR A 1153 -40.24 9.38 11.37
N ASP A 1154 -41.53 9.71 11.29
CA ASP A 1154 -42.34 9.55 10.08
C ASP A 1154 -41.78 10.41 8.93
N GLU A 1155 -41.56 9.82 7.76
CA GLU A 1155 -41.07 10.53 6.56
C GLU A 1155 -42.19 11.38 5.94
N TYR A 1156 -43.46 11.00 6.13
CA TYR A 1156 -44.64 11.61 5.50
C TYR A 1156 -45.73 11.99 6.54
N PRO A 1157 -45.44 12.78 7.59
CA PRO A 1157 -46.39 13.07 8.66
C PRO A 1157 -47.65 13.84 8.21
N ASN A 1158 -47.56 14.54 7.07
CA ASN A 1158 -48.63 15.36 6.51
C ASN A 1158 -49.40 14.66 5.37
N ASP A 1159 -49.00 13.46 4.96
CA ASP A 1159 -49.60 12.71 3.85
C ASP A 1159 -50.01 11.30 4.29
N THR A 1160 -51.20 10.84 3.89
CA THR A 1160 -51.59 9.43 3.99
C THR A 1160 -50.96 8.65 2.84
N ILE A 1161 -50.13 7.66 3.15
CA ILE A 1161 -49.60 6.73 2.14
C ILE A 1161 -50.72 5.79 1.71
N ILE A 1162 -51.19 5.92 0.47
CA ILE A 1162 -52.24 5.06 -0.09
C ILE A 1162 -51.65 3.73 -0.56
N GLU A 1163 -50.54 3.79 -1.29
CA GLU A 1163 -49.98 2.63 -1.99
C GLU A 1163 -48.45 2.71 -2.11
N PHE A 1164 -47.79 1.58 -1.87
CA PHE A 1164 -46.38 1.34 -2.03
C PHE A 1164 -46.18 0.20 -3.04
N ILE A 1165 -45.37 0.46 -4.07
CA ILE A 1165 -44.98 -0.50 -5.10
C ILE A 1165 -43.46 -0.58 -5.14
N CYS A 1166 -42.90 -1.78 -5.13
CA CYS A 1166 -41.46 -2.03 -5.18
C CYS A 1166 -41.13 -3.00 -6.32
N ALA A 1167 -40.27 -2.58 -7.24
CA ALA A 1167 -39.68 -3.43 -8.26
C ALA A 1167 -38.36 -4.08 -7.79
N GLY A 1168 -37.76 -3.58 -6.70
CA GLY A 1168 -36.58 -4.20 -6.08
C GLY A 1168 -35.79 -3.28 -5.14
N PRO A 1169 -34.61 -3.72 -4.66
CA PRO A 1169 -33.75 -2.94 -3.78
C PRO A 1169 -33.40 -1.55 -4.34
N LYS A 1170 -33.95 -0.51 -3.72
CA LYS A 1170 -33.86 0.91 -4.13
C LYS A 1170 -34.53 1.23 -5.49
N ALA A 1171 -35.58 0.48 -5.82
CA ALA A 1171 -36.49 0.70 -6.95
C ALA A 1171 -37.95 0.61 -6.48
N TYR A 1172 -38.52 1.73 -6.02
CA TYR A 1172 -39.91 1.79 -5.52
C TYR A 1172 -40.63 3.09 -5.87
N SER A 1173 -41.96 3.06 -5.75
CA SER A 1173 -42.90 4.15 -6.01
C SER A 1173 -43.97 4.23 -4.92
N LEU A 1174 -44.38 5.45 -4.58
CA LEU A 1174 -45.41 5.77 -3.58
C LEU A 1174 -46.53 6.57 -4.22
N CYS A 1175 -47.78 6.23 -3.86
CA CYS A 1175 -48.95 7.08 -4.01
C CYS A 1175 -49.31 7.64 -2.63
N LEU A 1176 -49.26 8.97 -2.50
CA LEU A 1176 -49.52 9.72 -1.27
C LEU A 1176 -50.79 10.56 -1.46
N ARG A 1177 -51.50 10.84 -0.37
CA ARG A 1177 -52.58 11.83 -0.33
C ARG A 1177 -52.32 12.85 0.75
N ASP A 1178 -52.33 14.12 0.39
CA ASP A 1178 -52.21 15.23 1.33
C ASP A 1178 -53.38 15.22 2.34
N ASN A 1179 -53.08 15.28 3.63
CA ASN A 1179 -54.09 15.17 4.69
C ASN A 1179 -54.97 16.42 4.86
N VAL A 1180 -54.63 17.55 4.22
CA VAL A 1180 -55.35 18.83 4.33
C VAL A 1180 -56.14 19.14 3.06
N THR A 1181 -55.52 18.94 1.89
CA THR A 1181 -56.07 19.27 0.57
C THR A 1181 -56.70 18.07 -0.14
N GLY A 1182 -56.33 16.83 0.24
CA GLY A 1182 -56.77 15.60 -0.42
C GLY A 1182 -56.09 15.31 -1.77
N GLU A 1183 -55.16 16.15 -2.21
CA GLU A 1183 -54.44 15.98 -3.48
C GLU A 1183 -53.56 14.72 -3.49
N LEU A 1184 -53.49 14.03 -4.65
CA LEU A 1184 -52.61 12.88 -4.85
C LEU A 1184 -51.22 13.31 -5.30
N LYS A 1185 -50.19 12.86 -4.59
CA LYS A 1185 -48.78 13.11 -4.89
C LYS A 1185 -48.06 11.79 -5.13
N TYR A 1186 -47.18 11.75 -6.13
CA TYR A 1186 -46.38 10.56 -6.41
C TYR A 1186 -44.90 10.79 -6.06
N LYS A 1187 -44.24 9.78 -5.48
CA LYS A 1187 -42.79 9.80 -5.19
C LYS A 1187 -42.14 8.53 -5.73
N MET A 1188 -41.06 8.67 -6.49
CA MET A 1188 -40.32 7.55 -7.08
C MET A 1188 -38.85 7.60 -6.71
N LYS A 1189 -38.27 6.42 -6.45
CA LYS A 1189 -36.85 6.23 -6.12
C LYS A 1189 -36.35 5.04 -6.94
N CYS A 1190 -35.66 5.30 -8.04
CA CYS A 1190 -35.07 4.26 -8.90
C CYS A 1190 -33.54 4.45 -8.97
N ARG A 1191 -32.79 3.57 -8.31
CA ARG A 1191 -31.32 3.69 -8.25
C ARG A 1191 -30.68 3.30 -9.57
N GLY A 1192 -30.10 4.29 -10.25
CA GLY A 1192 -29.35 4.11 -11.50
C GLY A 1192 -29.94 4.89 -12.67
N ILE A 1193 -31.19 5.34 -12.54
CA ILE A 1193 -31.89 6.18 -13.51
C ILE A 1193 -32.00 7.60 -12.95
N THR A 1194 -31.72 8.61 -13.78
CA THR A 1194 -32.03 10.01 -13.46
C THR A 1194 -33.51 10.24 -13.74
N LEU A 1195 -34.27 10.72 -12.75
CA LEU A 1195 -35.69 11.01 -12.90
C LEU A 1195 -35.89 12.45 -13.42
N ASP A 1196 -35.46 12.67 -14.66
CA ASP A 1196 -35.79 13.86 -15.44
C ASP A 1196 -37.22 13.78 -16.03
N SER A 1197 -37.67 14.83 -16.73
CA SER A 1197 -39.02 14.91 -17.30
C SER A 1197 -39.34 13.78 -18.30
N ASN A 1198 -38.38 13.42 -19.17
CA ASN A 1198 -38.52 12.36 -20.17
C ASN A 1198 -38.55 10.98 -19.48
N ALA A 1199 -37.65 10.76 -18.52
CA ALA A 1199 -37.64 9.55 -17.70
C ALA A 1199 -38.94 9.39 -16.88
N CYS A 1200 -39.48 10.45 -16.30
CA CYS A 1200 -40.74 10.42 -15.53
C CYS A 1200 -41.97 10.18 -16.43
N ALA A 1201 -42.02 10.74 -17.64
CA ALA A 1201 -43.07 10.43 -18.61
C ALA A 1201 -43.02 8.95 -19.05
N ARG A 1202 -41.81 8.39 -19.19
CA ARG A 1202 -41.61 6.97 -19.53
C ARG A 1202 -41.89 6.04 -18.35
N ILE A 1203 -41.52 6.40 -17.12
CA ILE A 1203 -41.56 5.55 -15.92
C ILE A 1203 -42.44 6.21 -14.82
N SER A 1204 -43.73 5.88 -14.80
CA SER A 1204 -44.71 6.38 -13.83
C SER A 1204 -45.09 5.35 -12.74
N HIS A 1205 -45.82 5.79 -11.70
CA HIS A 1205 -46.36 4.90 -10.66
C HIS A 1205 -47.21 3.77 -11.25
N GLU A 1206 -48.22 4.09 -12.07
CA GLU A 1206 -49.10 3.08 -12.68
C GLU A 1206 -48.35 2.13 -13.62
N LYS A 1207 -47.32 2.60 -14.35
CA LYS A 1207 -46.48 1.73 -15.18
C LYS A 1207 -45.67 0.77 -14.31
N MET A 1208 -45.03 1.25 -13.25
CA MET A 1208 -44.29 0.41 -12.30
C MET A 1208 -45.22 -0.58 -11.57
N LYS A 1209 -46.43 -0.16 -11.20
CA LYS A 1209 -47.48 -0.98 -10.58
C LYS A 1209 -47.92 -2.11 -11.50
N LYS A 1210 -48.33 -1.79 -12.73
CA LYS A 1210 -48.67 -2.79 -13.76
C LYS A 1210 -47.51 -3.75 -13.99
N MET A 1211 -46.31 -3.22 -14.24
CA MET A 1211 -45.09 -3.99 -14.47
C MET A 1211 -44.73 -4.95 -13.31
N VAL A 1212 -44.95 -4.56 -12.06
CA VAL A 1212 -44.75 -5.44 -10.90
C VAL A 1212 -45.86 -6.49 -10.83
N LEU A 1213 -47.14 -6.11 -10.94
CA LEU A 1213 -48.27 -7.02 -10.75
C LEU A 1213 -48.45 -8.03 -11.90
N ASP A 1214 -48.22 -7.61 -13.15
CA ASP A 1214 -48.40 -8.46 -14.35
C ASP A 1214 -47.33 -9.56 -14.46
N ASN A 1215 -46.12 -9.33 -13.93
CA ASN A 1215 -44.98 -10.26 -14.05
C ASN A 1215 -44.68 -11.04 -12.75
N TRP A 1216 -45.44 -10.81 -11.67
CA TRP A 1216 -45.22 -11.44 -10.37
C TRP A 1216 -45.56 -12.93 -10.40
N GLY A 1217 -44.55 -13.78 -10.24
CA GLY A 1217 -44.69 -15.24 -10.31
C GLY A 1217 -44.42 -15.85 -11.70
N ALA A 1218 -44.00 -15.06 -12.68
CA ALA A 1218 -43.51 -15.59 -13.96
C ALA A 1218 -42.18 -16.35 -13.79
N ALA A 1219 -41.96 -17.39 -14.61
CA ALA A 1219 -40.72 -18.19 -14.57
C ALA A 1219 -39.46 -17.32 -14.83
N ASP A 1220 -39.59 -16.36 -15.75
CA ASP A 1220 -38.58 -15.32 -15.98
C ASP A 1220 -38.88 -14.07 -15.12
N ASN A 1221 -38.44 -14.11 -13.86
CA ASN A 1221 -38.44 -12.98 -12.91
C ASN A 1221 -37.52 -11.79 -13.33
N ASN A 1222 -37.25 -11.61 -14.62
CA ASN A 1222 -36.44 -10.55 -15.21
C ASN A 1222 -37.33 -9.48 -15.84
N VAL A 1223 -37.59 -8.39 -15.11
CA VAL A 1223 -38.33 -7.24 -15.64
C VAL A 1223 -37.37 -6.32 -16.41
N VAL A 1224 -37.63 -6.12 -17.71
CA VAL A 1224 -36.83 -5.27 -18.61
C VAL A 1224 -37.57 -3.96 -18.88
N PHE A 1225 -36.86 -2.83 -18.74
CA PHE A 1225 -37.27 -1.54 -19.30
C PHE A 1225 -36.59 -1.36 -20.66
N ASP A 1226 -37.28 -1.67 -21.75
CA ASP A 1226 -36.76 -1.36 -23.08
C ASP A 1226 -36.77 0.16 -23.29
N TYR A 1227 -35.57 0.73 -23.33
CA TYR A 1227 -35.33 2.10 -23.73
C TYR A 1227 -35.23 2.16 -25.25
N GLU A 1228 -36.36 2.41 -25.91
CA GLU A 1228 -36.36 2.96 -27.28
C GLU A 1228 -35.54 4.25 -27.28
N THR A 1229 -34.30 4.10 -27.71
CA THR A 1229 -33.28 5.13 -27.84
C THR A 1229 -33.08 5.35 -29.33
N ASN A 1230 -33.90 6.25 -29.88
CA ASN A 1230 -33.63 6.85 -31.18
C ASN A 1230 -32.38 7.75 -31.00
N PHE A 1231 -31.21 7.17 -31.26
CA PHE A 1231 -29.91 7.83 -31.35
C PHE A 1231 -29.41 7.74 -32.80
#